data_AF-A0A4U7KSK6-F1
#
_entry.id   AF-A0A4U7KSK6-F1
#
_cell.length_a   1.000
_cell.length_b   1.000
_cell.length_c   1.000
_cell.angle_alpha   90.00
_cell.angle_beta   90.00
_cell.angle_gamma   90.00
#
_symmetry.space_group_name_H-M   'P 1'
#
loop_
_entity.id
_entity.type
_entity.pdbx_description
1 polymer ?
#
loop_
_entity_poly.entity_id
_entity_poly.type
_entity_poly.pdbx_seq_one_letter_code
_entity_poly.pdbx_strand_id
1 'polypeptide(L)'
;MSSASPHVPKGQGLRFQKQGDAAYAKASAARDAAAADALLSRRNALLQDYARAHQKPAWSPSISAAFRFLVIIRVSSAMYSVIKDCDESFGYWEPLHLLVFGRSGHSHASVAFQTWEYSPQFAIRSWAFIVHYLPLAKALARFGMGRRQVFFAVRLLLAFVSSLVDARFYKAVADVFSARVGRYCLMAMATSAGIYEASTAFLPSTFVMHATTLAFSACLYPARLPASDPSVLSNPSQRPFKPERLLLSALSFAAGAIIGWPYAIVLALPFVLEQLFLRGDDIVANGKFYNWIVSRWSTAIGAAIFATIIALPAFAIDTLAYGKLTFVPLNTILYNLFSSTRGAGPELYGTEPFTFYFSNLFLNFTIFFPLALLSLPLLLVSARIDPKRFQRPALETKKGHASVERPSSLFSLALLRIAPFYIWFVALSLQSHKEERFMYPAYTLLCLNAAVSLYLIRTLSEVVFVRVTKSPYRASKSSLFTTITSSILALGLVLGALRSVGQLNNYHSPFDVLFHFEGYELPRVVADLFPDTLSPQIQQRIARGLSPVATEQEKEYNDRGYGAENKGISVDLSISLAPLSTLETPVRLCYGKEWHRFPTHFLVPAGVEVEWIKSEFSGILPKHFAVDAVSSVQPSNGIVKTLDATLGWTWPWSSVTRRVQSGFNDLNKEEMDRYVDVGTCDYLVDLDLPHRSLASNESRYEPRYATMADEWDRVFCGAFLDAEFSRPAVDPRDSWVSRVGRKVAATMHRAFWLPKSWPGNTNVYGDYCLLRNRESSLAPTKASNEA
;
A
#
# COMPACT_ATOMS: atom_id res chain seq x y z
N MET A 1 49.13 -60.84 7.24
CA MET A 1 48.36 -61.69 6.31
C MET A 1 46.87 -61.35 6.43
N SER A 2 46.31 -60.84 5.33
CA SER A 2 44.89 -60.84 4.90
C SER A 2 43.77 -60.85 5.95
N SER A 3 43.01 -59.75 6.07
CA SER A 3 41.60 -59.79 6.45
C SER A 3 40.75 -59.49 5.21
N ALA A 4 39.89 -60.45 4.87
CA ALA A 4 39.12 -60.48 3.64
C ALA A 4 37.99 -59.43 3.62
N SER A 5 37.86 -58.74 2.48
CA SER A 5 36.65 -57.97 2.14
C SER A 5 35.48 -58.90 1.86
N PRO A 6 34.24 -58.55 2.25
CA PRO A 6 33.08 -59.38 1.92
C PRO A 6 32.76 -59.31 0.42
N HIS A 7 32.60 -60.50 -0.17
CA HIS A 7 32.27 -60.71 -1.57
C HIS A 7 30.79 -60.35 -1.82
N VAL A 8 30.55 -59.30 -2.60
CA VAL A 8 29.20 -58.96 -3.10
C VAL A 8 29.00 -59.68 -4.45
N PRO A 9 28.01 -60.56 -4.60
CA PRO A 9 27.76 -61.27 -5.85
C PRO A 9 27.38 -60.31 -6.98
N LYS A 10 28.04 -60.46 -8.14
CA LYS A 10 27.70 -59.76 -9.39
C LYS A 10 26.33 -60.23 -9.90
N GLY A 11 25.24 -59.71 -9.34
CA GLY A 11 23.89 -60.08 -9.78
C GLY A 11 22.74 -59.37 -9.08
N GLN A 12 22.96 -58.71 -7.94
CA GLN A 12 21.92 -57.93 -7.25
C GLN A 12 22.19 -56.42 -7.38
N GLY A 13 22.24 -55.95 -8.63
CA GLY A 13 22.05 -54.54 -8.93
C GLY A 13 20.57 -54.19 -8.77
N LEU A 14 20.26 -53.32 -7.83
CA LEU A 14 18.96 -52.68 -7.67
C LEU A 14 18.40 -52.26 -9.04
N ARG A 15 17.24 -52.83 -9.35
CA ARG A 15 16.39 -52.56 -10.51
C ARG A 15 16.21 -51.06 -10.75
N PHE A 16 16.29 -50.67 -12.03
CA PHE A 16 16.02 -49.35 -12.66
C PHE A 16 17.22 -48.39 -12.79
N GLN A 17 18.29 -48.81 -13.47
CA GLN A 17 18.98 -47.92 -14.40
C GLN A 17 18.69 -48.40 -15.82
N LYS A 18 17.86 -47.65 -16.55
CA LYS A 18 17.73 -47.80 -18.00
C LYS A 18 19.02 -47.20 -18.59
N GLN A 19 20.04 -48.02 -18.75
CA GLN A 19 21.27 -47.62 -19.47
C GLN A 19 20.90 -47.32 -20.92
N GLY A 20 21.20 -46.10 -21.38
CA GLY A 20 21.14 -45.74 -22.80
C GLY A 20 20.58 -44.37 -23.12
N ASP A 21 19.89 -43.69 -22.19
CA ASP A 21 19.28 -42.39 -22.50
C ASP A 21 20.11 -41.24 -21.91
N ALA A 22 20.97 -40.65 -22.75
CA ALA A 22 21.82 -39.52 -22.37
C ALA A 22 21.01 -38.32 -21.85
N ALA A 23 19.76 -38.16 -22.30
CA ALA A 23 18.86 -37.14 -21.80
C ALA A 23 18.42 -37.43 -20.35
N TYR A 24 18.14 -38.69 -20.01
CA TYR A 24 17.81 -39.12 -18.66
C TYR A 24 19.01 -39.00 -17.70
N ALA A 25 20.21 -39.39 -18.15
CA ALA A 25 21.44 -39.24 -17.36
C ALA A 25 21.76 -37.76 -17.08
N LYS A 26 21.60 -36.89 -18.09
CA LYS A 26 21.75 -35.44 -17.93
C LYS A 26 20.69 -34.85 -17.01
N ALA A 27 19.44 -35.29 -17.11
CA ALA A 27 18.36 -34.87 -16.22
C ALA A 27 18.57 -35.33 -14.77
N SER A 28 19.06 -36.57 -14.57
CA SER A 28 19.41 -37.09 -13.24
C SER A 28 20.59 -36.34 -12.64
N ALA A 29 21.67 -36.13 -13.41
CA ALA A 29 22.83 -35.36 -12.95
C ALA A 29 22.45 -33.90 -12.62
N ALA A 30 21.59 -33.27 -13.42
CA ALA A 30 21.06 -31.94 -13.12
C ALA A 30 20.20 -31.94 -11.85
N ARG A 31 19.40 -32.99 -11.63
CA ARG A 31 18.59 -33.16 -10.42
C ARG A 31 19.44 -33.38 -9.18
N ASP A 32 20.51 -34.17 -9.29
CA ASP A 32 21.44 -34.47 -8.20
C ASP A 32 22.30 -33.24 -7.86
N ALA A 33 22.76 -32.49 -8.87
CA ALA A 33 23.41 -31.19 -8.70
C ALA A 33 22.48 -30.17 -8.02
N ALA A 34 21.22 -30.08 -8.46
CA ALA A 34 20.22 -29.22 -7.82
C ALA A 34 19.92 -29.64 -6.38
N ALA A 35 19.93 -30.94 -6.08
CA ALA A 35 19.76 -31.46 -4.73
C ALA A 35 20.97 -31.14 -3.83
N ALA A 36 22.19 -31.23 -4.37
CA ALA A 36 23.42 -30.83 -3.68
C ALA A 36 23.42 -29.32 -3.39
N ASP A 37 23.13 -28.48 -4.38
CA ASP A 37 23.01 -27.02 -4.20
C ASP A 37 21.95 -26.63 -3.16
N ALA A 38 20.81 -27.32 -3.15
CA ALA A 38 19.76 -27.09 -2.17
C ALA A 38 20.16 -27.50 -0.72
N LEU A 39 20.98 -28.55 -0.56
CA LEU A 39 21.54 -28.95 0.73
C LEU A 39 22.62 -27.99 1.22
N LEU A 40 23.44 -27.47 0.30
CA LEU A 40 24.49 -26.49 0.57
C LEU A 40 23.92 -25.09 0.91
N SER A 41 22.85 -24.66 0.23
CA SER A 41 22.08 -23.46 0.56
C SER A 41 21.53 -23.50 2.00
N ARG A 42 21.04 -24.66 2.45
CA ARG A 42 20.51 -24.85 3.82
C ARG A 42 21.57 -24.74 4.91
N ARG A 43 22.79 -25.22 4.66
CA ARG A 43 23.92 -25.13 5.61
C ARG A 43 24.43 -23.71 5.78
N ASN A 44 24.11 -22.82 4.85
CA ASN A 44 24.53 -21.44 4.89
C ASN A 44 23.41 -20.45 5.18
N ALA A 45 22.18 -20.86 5.50
CA ALA A 45 21.13 -19.92 5.89
C ALA A 45 21.50 -19.16 7.19
N LEU A 46 20.96 -17.95 7.40
CA LEU A 46 21.17 -17.21 8.66
C LEU A 46 20.64 -17.98 9.87
N LEU A 47 19.55 -18.73 9.68
CA LEU A 47 18.93 -19.56 10.71
C LEU A 47 18.98 -21.03 10.29
N GLN A 48 19.80 -21.83 10.97
CA GLN A 48 20.06 -23.22 10.59
C GLN A 48 19.12 -24.23 11.26
N ASP A 49 18.67 -25.24 10.50
CA ASP A 49 17.81 -26.34 10.97
C ASP A 49 18.65 -27.61 11.26
N TYR A 50 19.16 -27.78 12.49
CA TYR A 50 19.99 -28.94 12.85
C TYR A 50 19.20 -30.26 13.02
N ALA A 51 18.02 -30.24 13.64
CA ALA A 51 17.25 -31.44 13.97
C ALA A 51 16.75 -32.23 12.74
N ARG A 52 16.81 -31.63 11.55
CA ARG A 52 16.34 -32.22 10.29
C ARG A 52 17.39 -32.13 9.19
N ALA A 53 18.68 -32.07 9.54
CA ALA A 53 19.78 -31.91 8.57
C ALA A 53 19.79 -32.99 7.47
N HIS A 54 19.29 -34.20 7.77
CA HIS A 54 19.22 -35.33 6.83
C HIS A 54 17.94 -35.38 5.98
N GLN A 55 16.96 -34.50 6.21
CA GLN A 55 15.70 -34.47 5.44
C GLN A 55 15.81 -33.53 4.23
N LYS A 56 14.99 -33.77 3.19
CA LYS A 56 14.85 -32.87 2.05
C LYS A 56 14.57 -31.42 2.51
N PRO A 57 15.10 -30.40 1.82
CA PRO A 57 14.85 -29.00 2.16
C PRO A 57 13.35 -28.70 2.17
N ALA A 58 12.92 -27.79 3.05
CA ALA A 58 11.54 -27.36 3.08
C ALA A 58 11.20 -26.69 1.75
N TRP A 59 10.09 -27.10 1.13
CA TRP A 59 9.63 -26.51 -0.11
C TRP A 59 9.27 -25.03 0.09
N SER A 60 9.59 -24.21 -0.91
CA SER A 60 9.24 -22.80 -1.00
C SER A 60 8.69 -22.51 -2.40
N PRO A 61 7.56 -21.78 -2.54
CA PRO A 61 7.10 -21.26 -3.82
C PRO A 61 8.19 -20.61 -4.68
N SER A 62 8.08 -20.76 -6.00
CA SER A 62 8.88 -19.97 -6.95
C SER A 62 8.44 -18.50 -6.93
N ILE A 63 9.26 -17.59 -7.46
CA ILE A 63 8.88 -16.16 -7.57
C ILE A 63 7.58 -16.02 -8.39
N SER A 64 7.44 -16.76 -9.49
CA SER A 64 6.24 -16.73 -10.33
C SER A 64 5.00 -17.23 -9.57
N ALA A 65 5.13 -18.30 -8.79
CA ALA A 65 4.02 -18.80 -7.98
C ALA A 65 3.62 -17.82 -6.88
N ALA A 66 4.60 -17.22 -6.18
CA ALA A 66 4.35 -16.20 -5.16
C ALA A 66 3.70 -14.94 -5.76
N PHE A 67 4.17 -14.49 -6.93
CA PHE A 67 3.56 -13.37 -7.67
C PHE A 67 2.10 -13.64 -8.04
N ARG A 68 1.81 -14.80 -8.65
CA ARG A 68 0.43 -15.17 -9.03
C ARG A 68 -0.49 -15.28 -7.82
N PHE A 69 0.03 -15.76 -6.70
CA PHE A 69 -0.73 -15.82 -5.45
C PHE A 69 -1.04 -14.42 -4.90
N LEU A 70 -0.05 -13.55 -4.84
CA LEU A 70 -0.21 -12.20 -4.31
C LEU A 70 -1.07 -11.31 -5.21
N VAL A 71 -0.90 -11.38 -6.54
CA VAL A 71 -1.58 -10.47 -7.47
C VAL A 71 -3.09 -10.62 -7.42
N ILE A 72 -3.63 -11.82 -7.18
CA ILE A 72 -5.08 -12.03 -7.00
C ILE A 72 -5.59 -11.22 -5.80
N ILE A 73 -4.85 -11.25 -4.68
CA ILE A 73 -5.20 -10.53 -3.44
C ILE A 73 -5.02 -9.02 -3.63
N ARG A 74 -3.96 -8.59 -4.32
CA ARG A 74 -3.71 -7.15 -4.57
C ARG A 74 -4.71 -6.56 -5.56
N VAL A 75 -5.14 -7.32 -6.56
CA VAL A 75 -6.19 -6.91 -7.49
C VAL A 75 -7.51 -6.73 -6.75
N SER A 76 -7.87 -7.62 -5.82
CA SER A 76 -9.07 -7.40 -5.00
C SER A 76 -8.95 -6.12 -4.17
N SER A 77 -7.77 -5.81 -3.62
CA SER A 77 -7.56 -4.53 -2.94
C SER A 77 -7.72 -3.34 -3.88
N ALA A 78 -7.17 -3.41 -5.09
CA ALA A 78 -7.29 -2.34 -6.08
C ALA A 78 -8.75 -2.03 -6.41
N MET A 79 -9.61 -3.04 -6.45
CA MET A 79 -11.04 -2.89 -6.78
C MET A 79 -11.90 -2.44 -5.60
N TYR A 80 -11.60 -2.91 -4.38
CA TYR A 80 -12.54 -2.80 -3.25
C TYR A 80 -12.02 -2.00 -2.05
N SER A 81 -10.72 -1.72 -1.93
CA SER A 81 -10.24 -0.94 -0.79
C SER A 81 -10.70 0.52 -0.86
N VAL A 82 -11.14 1.05 0.28
CA VAL A 82 -11.60 2.45 0.41
C VAL A 82 -10.40 3.40 0.49
N ILE A 83 -10.62 4.67 0.14
CA ILE A 83 -9.64 5.74 0.38
C ILE A 83 -9.84 6.25 1.81
N LYS A 84 -8.81 6.10 2.65
CA LYS A 84 -8.86 6.48 4.08
C LYS A 84 -8.18 7.81 4.38
N ASP A 85 -7.32 8.25 3.47
CA ASP A 85 -6.43 9.38 3.66
C ASP A 85 -6.79 10.45 2.63
N CYS A 86 -7.16 11.64 3.11
CA CYS A 86 -7.57 12.74 2.25
C CYS A 86 -6.42 13.26 1.37
N ASP A 87 -5.15 13.05 1.76
CA ASP A 87 -4.03 13.38 0.89
C ASP A 87 -3.91 12.42 -0.29
N GLU A 88 -4.41 11.18 -0.19
CA GLU A 88 -4.48 10.30 -1.35
C GLU A 88 -5.36 10.97 -2.43
N SER A 89 -6.53 11.46 -2.02
CA SER A 89 -7.46 12.19 -2.88
C SER A 89 -6.84 13.50 -3.38
N PHE A 90 -6.66 14.48 -2.50
CA PHE A 90 -6.33 15.86 -2.88
C PHE A 90 -4.86 16.06 -3.22
N GLY A 91 -3.99 15.28 -2.58
CA GLY A 91 -2.55 15.38 -2.76
C GLY A 91 -2.04 14.62 -3.97
N TYR A 92 -2.77 13.62 -4.51
CA TYR A 92 -2.24 12.80 -5.61
C TYR A 92 -3.27 12.47 -6.69
N TRP A 93 -4.47 11.98 -6.36
CA TRP A 93 -5.49 11.70 -7.37
C TRP A 93 -5.91 12.98 -8.12
N GLU A 94 -6.15 14.07 -7.42
CA GLU A 94 -6.56 15.35 -8.02
C GLU A 94 -5.49 15.94 -8.98
N PRO A 95 -4.20 16.05 -8.61
CA PRO A 95 -3.14 16.40 -9.55
C PRO A 95 -3.04 15.46 -10.75
N LEU A 96 -3.18 14.15 -10.57
CA LEU A 96 -3.17 13.22 -11.70
C LEU A 96 -4.39 13.45 -12.62
N HIS A 97 -5.56 13.72 -12.04
CA HIS A 97 -6.78 14.06 -12.78
C HIS A 97 -6.54 15.31 -13.64
N LEU A 98 -5.90 16.35 -13.09
CA LEU A 98 -5.50 17.54 -13.85
C LEU A 98 -4.61 17.19 -15.04
N LEU A 99 -3.55 16.39 -14.86
CA LEU A 99 -2.64 16.08 -15.96
C LEU A 99 -3.31 15.22 -17.07
N VAL A 100 -4.22 14.33 -16.68
CA VAL A 100 -4.89 13.41 -17.61
C VAL A 100 -6.05 14.08 -18.33
N PHE A 101 -6.95 14.73 -17.59
CA PHE A 101 -8.24 15.23 -18.08
C PHE A 101 -8.39 16.75 -18.06
N GLY A 102 -7.49 17.48 -17.39
CA GLY A 102 -7.48 18.94 -17.42
C GLY A 102 -7.33 19.45 -18.86
N ARG A 103 -8.42 19.97 -19.41
CA ARG A 103 -8.43 20.67 -20.70
C ARG A 103 -8.20 22.16 -20.45
N SER A 104 -7.37 22.75 -21.29
CA SER A 104 -7.27 24.21 -21.44
C SER A 104 -8.52 24.69 -22.20
N GLY A 105 -9.62 24.94 -21.50
CA GLY A 105 -10.86 25.47 -22.08
C GLY A 105 -11.82 25.98 -20.99
N HIS A 106 -12.65 26.96 -21.35
CA HIS A 106 -13.48 27.82 -20.47
C HIS A 106 -14.62 27.13 -19.69
N SER A 107 -14.64 25.80 -19.55
CA SER A 107 -15.65 25.13 -18.72
C SER A 107 -15.04 24.84 -17.35
N HIS A 108 -15.54 25.52 -16.32
CA HIS A 108 -15.17 25.30 -14.92
C HIS A 108 -15.62 23.92 -14.38
N ALA A 109 -16.51 23.23 -15.11
CA ALA A 109 -17.01 21.93 -14.73
C ALA A 109 -15.90 20.87 -14.75
N SER A 110 -15.67 20.19 -13.62
CA SER A 110 -14.64 19.16 -13.40
C SER A 110 -13.18 19.63 -13.28
N VAL A 111 -12.93 20.87 -12.85
CA VAL A 111 -11.57 21.30 -12.48
C VAL A 111 -11.11 20.55 -11.23
N ALA A 112 -9.93 19.93 -11.28
CA ALA A 112 -9.39 19.21 -10.12
C ALA A 112 -9.06 20.16 -8.96
N PHE A 113 -8.98 19.60 -7.75
CA PHE A 113 -8.54 20.35 -6.57
C PHE A 113 -7.00 20.43 -6.47
N GLN A 114 -6.53 21.61 -6.08
CA GLN A 114 -5.18 21.97 -5.73
C GLN A 114 -5.08 22.19 -4.22
N THR A 115 -4.10 21.56 -3.60
CA THR A 115 -3.69 21.87 -2.24
C THR A 115 -2.59 22.93 -2.23
N TRP A 116 -2.42 23.61 -1.10
CA TRP A 116 -1.40 24.67 -0.96
C TRP A 116 0.03 24.16 -1.21
N GLU A 117 0.31 22.87 -0.98
CA GLU A 117 1.65 22.31 -1.21
C GLU A 117 2.06 22.28 -2.69
N TYR A 118 1.08 22.28 -3.60
CA TYR A 118 1.27 22.40 -5.04
C TYR A 118 1.28 23.85 -5.54
N SER A 119 1.07 24.84 -4.68
CA SER A 119 1.26 26.23 -5.08
C SER A 119 2.76 26.49 -5.33
N PRO A 120 3.13 27.17 -6.43
CA PRO A 120 4.52 27.57 -6.70
C PRO A 120 5.17 28.38 -5.59
N GLN A 121 4.39 29.03 -4.72
CA GLN A 121 4.91 29.72 -3.54
C GLN A 121 5.63 28.75 -2.60
N PHE A 122 5.00 27.62 -2.26
CA PHE A 122 5.51 26.66 -1.28
C PHE A 122 6.31 25.52 -1.92
N ALA A 123 5.77 24.91 -2.99
CA ALA A 123 6.40 23.85 -3.77
C ALA A 123 7.01 22.72 -2.91
N ILE A 124 6.17 22.10 -2.07
CA ILE A 124 6.56 21.00 -1.17
C ILE A 124 5.96 19.64 -1.55
N ARG A 125 5.10 19.56 -2.58
CA ARG A 125 4.71 18.28 -3.23
C ARG A 125 5.38 18.12 -4.59
N SER A 126 5.91 16.94 -4.88
CA SER A 126 6.65 16.71 -6.14
C SER A 126 5.68 16.32 -7.25
N TRP A 127 5.79 16.98 -8.40
CA TRP A 127 5.12 16.58 -9.62
C TRP A 127 5.78 15.34 -10.24
N ALA A 128 7.06 15.10 -9.98
CA ALA A 128 7.78 13.92 -10.43
C ALA A 128 7.14 12.61 -9.95
N PHE A 129 6.55 12.60 -8.74
CA PHE A 129 5.77 11.46 -8.23
C PHE A 129 4.56 11.15 -9.12
N ILE A 130 3.79 12.17 -9.49
CA ILE A 130 2.59 12.03 -10.33
C ILE A 130 2.95 11.57 -11.75
N VAL A 131 4.00 12.15 -12.32
CA VAL A 131 4.44 11.89 -13.70
C VAL A 131 4.78 10.42 -13.94
N HIS A 132 5.23 9.69 -12.92
CA HIS A 132 5.54 8.26 -13.06
C HIS A 132 4.32 7.42 -13.50
N TYR A 133 3.10 7.85 -13.17
CA TYR A 133 1.86 7.14 -13.49
C TYR A 133 1.16 7.67 -14.74
N LEU A 134 1.60 8.84 -15.22
CA LEU A 134 1.01 9.54 -16.35
C LEU A 134 1.08 8.75 -17.67
N PRO A 135 2.16 8.01 -18.02
CA PRO A 135 2.21 7.24 -19.26
C PRO A 135 1.06 6.24 -19.37
N LEU A 136 0.72 5.55 -18.27
CA LEU A 136 -0.43 4.64 -18.25
C LEU A 136 -1.73 5.44 -18.35
N ALA A 137 -1.96 6.36 -17.41
CA ALA A 137 -3.24 7.04 -17.29
C ALA A 137 -3.60 7.86 -18.55
N LYS A 138 -2.64 8.58 -19.12
CA LYS A 138 -2.84 9.39 -20.34
C LYS A 138 -3.01 8.53 -21.58
N ALA A 139 -2.29 7.41 -21.70
CA ALA A 139 -2.48 6.49 -22.83
C ALA A 139 -3.89 5.90 -22.84
N LEU A 140 -4.36 5.41 -21.69
CA LEU A 140 -5.70 4.84 -21.55
C LEU A 140 -6.80 5.87 -21.83
N ALA A 141 -6.66 7.09 -21.31
CA ALA A 141 -7.58 8.18 -21.63
C ALA A 141 -7.58 8.53 -23.14
N ARG A 142 -6.41 8.50 -23.80
CA ARG A 142 -6.28 8.74 -25.24
C ARG A 142 -6.94 7.65 -26.10
N PHE A 143 -7.01 6.41 -25.59
CA PHE A 143 -7.76 5.31 -26.19
C PHE A 143 -9.27 5.36 -25.89
N GLY A 144 -9.77 6.44 -25.30
CA GLY A 144 -11.19 6.64 -25.03
C GLY A 144 -11.71 5.93 -23.79
N MET A 145 -10.84 5.42 -22.91
CA MET A 145 -11.30 4.86 -21.63
C MET A 145 -11.79 5.97 -20.69
N GLY A 146 -12.93 5.72 -20.04
CA GLY A 146 -13.55 6.67 -19.11
C GLY A 146 -12.72 6.92 -17.84
N ARG A 147 -13.06 8.00 -17.13
CA ARG A 147 -12.33 8.46 -15.93
C ARG A 147 -12.23 7.36 -14.87
N ARG A 148 -13.35 6.71 -14.54
CA ARG A 148 -13.39 5.61 -13.56
C ARG A 148 -12.48 4.43 -13.94
N GLN A 149 -12.46 4.03 -15.21
CA GLN A 149 -11.62 2.94 -15.70
C GLN A 149 -10.13 3.29 -15.55
N VAL A 150 -9.75 4.53 -15.84
CA VAL A 150 -8.37 5.01 -15.67
C VAL A 150 -7.95 4.99 -14.19
N PHE A 151 -8.83 5.40 -13.27
CA PHE A 151 -8.59 5.32 -11.83
C PHE A 151 -8.28 3.89 -11.38
N PHE A 152 -9.12 2.92 -11.75
CA PHE A 152 -8.88 1.52 -11.42
C PHE A 152 -7.65 0.94 -12.12
N ALA A 153 -7.32 1.39 -13.33
CA ALA A 153 -6.10 0.96 -14.02
C ALA A 153 -4.81 1.38 -13.29
N VAL A 154 -4.77 2.58 -12.70
CA VAL A 154 -3.64 3.03 -11.89
C VAL A 154 -3.53 2.22 -10.60
N ARG A 155 -4.66 1.91 -9.94
CA ARG A 155 -4.68 1.02 -8.76
C ARG A 155 -4.23 -0.39 -9.08
N LEU A 156 -4.62 -0.91 -10.25
CA LEU A 156 -4.14 -2.20 -10.76
C LEU A 156 -2.63 -2.18 -11.00
N LEU A 157 -2.08 -1.11 -11.60
CA LEU A 157 -0.62 -0.96 -11.76
C LEU A 157 0.09 -1.06 -10.40
N LEU A 158 -0.40 -0.37 -9.37
CA LEU A 158 0.14 -0.46 -8.01
C LEU A 158 0.07 -1.90 -7.47
N ALA A 159 -1.06 -2.60 -7.66
CA ALA A 159 -1.23 -3.99 -7.28
C ALA A 159 -0.21 -4.93 -7.97
N PHE A 160 0.03 -4.74 -9.26
CA PHE A 160 1.01 -5.50 -10.04
C PHE A 160 2.45 -5.23 -9.57
N VAL A 161 2.82 -3.96 -9.38
CA VAL A 161 4.14 -3.56 -8.88
C VAL A 161 4.37 -4.13 -7.48
N SER A 162 3.42 -3.94 -6.56
CA SER A 162 3.45 -4.50 -5.20
C SER A 162 3.68 -6.00 -5.22
N SER A 163 2.88 -6.74 -5.99
CA SER A 163 2.98 -8.21 -6.08
C SER A 163 4.34 -8.67 -6.60
N LEU A 164 4.93 -7.94 -7.55
CA LEU A 164 6.23 -8.25 -8.13
C LEU A 164 7.37 -8.02 -7.13
N VAL A 165 7.38 -6.88 -6.44
CA VAL A 165 8.41 -6.57 -5.45
C VAL A 165 8.29 -7.45 -4.21
N ASP A 166 7.06 -7.72 -3.73
CA ASP A 166 6.79 -8.62 -2.60
C ASP A 166 7.24 -10.05 -2.91
N ALA A 167 6.99 -10.55 -4.13
CA ALA A 167 7.43 -11.89 -4.54
C ALA A 167 8.96 -12.01 -4.60
N ARG A 168 9.67 -10.96 -5.05
CA ARG A 168 11.13 -10.90 -5.03
C ARG A 168 11.67 -10.84 -3.60
N PHE A 169 11.09 -10.00 -2.76
CA PHE A 169 11.45 -9.88 -1.36
C PHE A 169 11.25 -11.19 -0.60
N TYR A 170 10.09 -11.83 -0.77
CA TYR A 170 9.81 -13.17 -0.25
C TYR A 170 10.92 -14.17 -0.60
N LYS A 171 11.34 -14.21 -1.87
CA LYS A 171 12.39 -15.14 -2.30
C LYS A 171 13.72 -14.83 -1.64
N ALA A 172 14.09 -13.55 -1.51
CA ALA A 172 15.28 -13.15 -0.79
C ALA A 172 15.23 -13.59 0.69
N VAL A 173 14.08 -13.45 1.34
CA VAL A 173 13.87 -13.94 2.72
C VAL A 173 14.03 -15.46 2.78
N ALA A 174 13.45 -16.20 1.83
CA ALA A 174 13.56 -17.65 1.76
C ALA A 174 15.01 -18.13 1.58
N ASP A 175 15.79 -17.41 0.77
CA ASP A 175 17.19 -17.75 0.44
C ASP A 175 18.16 -17.39 1.56
N VAL A 176 17.92 -16.26 2.24
CA VAL A 176 18.83 -15.72 3.25
C VAL A 176 18.54 -16.28 4.63
N PHE A 177 17.27 -16.33 5.05
CA PHE A 177 16.89 -16.78 6.39
C PHE A 177 16.62 -18.26 6.47
N SER A 178 15.63 -18.72 5.70
CA SER A 178 15.28 -20.12 5.43
C SER A 178 13.98 -20.17 4.61
N ALA A 179 13.77 -21.26 3.87
CA ALA A 179 12.51 -21.50 3.15
C ALA A 179 11.24 -21.43 4.04
N ARG A 180 11.36 -21.72 5.35
CA ARG A 180 10.24 -21.59 6.30
C ARG A 180 9.93 -20.13 6.61
N VAL A 181 10.95 -19.33 6.97
CA VAL A 181 10.77 -17.89 7.24
C VAL A 181 10.20 -17.20 6.00
N GLY A 182 10.69 -17.56 4.81
CA GLY A 182 10.08 -17.12 3.56
C GLY A 182 8.57 -17.39 3.53
N ARG A 183 8.14 -18.65 3.71
CA ARG A 183 6.70 -19.00 3.64
C ARG A 183 5.86 -18.24 4.68
N TYR A 184 6.38 -18.07 5.89
CA TYR A 184 5.68 -17.33 6.93
C TYR A 184 5.55 -15.84 6.57
N CYS A 185 6.62 -15.26 6.00
CA CYS A 185 6.61 -13.88 5.51
C CYS A 185 5.62 -13.70 4.35
N LEU A 186 5.59 -14.64 3.39
CA LEU A 186 4.62 -14.62 2.29
C LEU A 186 3.18 -14.64 2.79
N MET A 187 2.87 -15.52 3.75
CA MET A 187 1.53 -15.57 4.34
C MET A 187 1.22 -14.30 5.14
N ALA A 188 2.15 -13.75 5.90
CA ALA A 188 1.94 -12.50 6.61
C ALA A 188 1.64 -11.34 5.64
N MET A 189 2.40 -11.20 4.55
CA MET A 189 2.17 -10.16 3.53
C MET A 189 0.85 -10.33 2.78
N ALA A 190 0.45 -11.58 2.52
CA ALA A 190 -0.78 -11.92 1.81
C ALA A 190 -2.05 -11.70 2.65
N THR A 191 -1.94 -11.79 3.98
CA THR A 191 -3.11 -11.84 4.87
C THR A 191 -3.27 -10.61 5.76
N SER A 192 -2.25 -9.78 5.90
CA SER A 192 -2.36 -8.57 6.73
C SER A 192 -3.19 -7.50 6.04
N ALA A 193 -4.22 -7.00 6.74
CA ALA A 193 -5.08 -5.93 6.26
C ALA A 193 -4.30 -4.63 5.96
N GLY A 194 -3.25 -4.34 6.75
CA GLY A 194 -2.39 -3.19 6.50
C GLY A 194 -1.68 -3.24 5.14
N ILE A 195 -1.15 -4.40 4.74
CA ILE A 195 -0.52 -4.52 3.42
C ILE A 195 -1.60 -4.53 2.33
N TYR A 196 -2.75 -5.17 2.58
CA TYR A 196 -3.89 -5.18 1.65
C TYR A 196 -4.19 -3.76 1.16
N GLU A 197 -4.45 -2.84 2.08
CA GLU A 197 -4.79 -1.45 1.76
C GLU A 197 -3.59 -0.64 1.25
N ALA A 198 -2.46 -0.68 1.98
CA ALA A 198 -1.27 0.09 1.63
C ALA A 198 -0.69 -0.26 0.25
N SER A 199 -0.90 -1.48 -0.25
CA SER A 199 -0.35 -1.91 -1.53
C SER A 199 -0.89 -1.17 -2.75
N THR A 200 -2.10 -0.61 -2.64
CA THR A 200 -2.85 0.01 -3.74
C THR A 200 -3.25 1.45 -3.49
N ALA A 201 -2.91 2.00 -2.31
CA ALA A 201 -3.12 3.42 -2.01
C ALA A 201 -2.17 4.30 -2.85
N PHE A 202 -2.71 5.35 -3.49
CA PHE A 202 -1.95 6.25 -4.35
C PHE A 202 -1.18 7.32 -3.56
N LEU A 203 -0.20 6.87 -2.76
CA LEU A 203 0.57 7.69 -1.84
C LEU A 203 2.08 7.53 -2.06
N PRO A 204 2.91 8.56 -1.80
CA PRO A 204 4.37 8.43 -1.77
C PRO A 204 4.85 7.41 -0.77
N SER A 205 4.17 7.26 0.37
CA SER A 205 4.48 6.24 1.38
C SER A 205 4.33 4.81 0.84
N THR A 206 3.32 4.56 -0.01
CA THR A 206 3.15 3.29 -0.75
C THR A 206 4.30 3.06 -1.73
N PHE A 207 4.68 4.09 -2.50
CA PHE A 207 5.82 4.00 -3.41
C PHE A 207 7.13 3.71 -2.66
N VAL A 208 7.34 4.35 -1.51
CA VAL A 208 8.46 4.08 -0.62
C VAL A 208 8.40 2.66 -0.06
N MET A 209 7.23 2.14 0.30
CA MET A 209 7.06 0.75 0.72
C MET A 209 7.50 -0.20 -0.40
N HIS A 210 7.09 0.04 -1.65
CA HIS A 210 7.49 -0.78 -2.80
C HIS A 210 9.00 -0.68 -3.07
N ALA A 211 9.55 0.52 -3.06
CA ALA A 211 10.97 0.78 -3.26
C ALA A 211 11.83 0.17 -2.15
N THR A 212 11.41 0.30 -0.89
CA THR A 212 12.05 -0.33 0.27
C THR A 212 12.00 -1.85 0.14
N THR A 213 10.85 -2.42 -0.20
CA THR A 213 10.69 -3.87 -0.39
C THR A 213 11.59 -4.40 -1.51
N LEU A 214 11.70 -3.65 -2.62
CA LEU A 214 12.63 -3.96 -3.70
C LEU A 214 14.09 -3.85 -3.24
N ALA A 215 14.45 -2.80 -2.48
CA ALA A 215 15.79 -2.64 -1.91
C ALA A 215 16.14 -3.84 -1.01
N PHE A 216 15.23 -4.25 -0.13
CA PHE A 216 15.42 -5.41 0.75
C PHE A 216 15.41 -6.75 0.01
N SER A 217 14.79 -6.84 -1.16
CA SER A 217 14.93 -8.03 -2.02
C SER A 217 16.38 -8.25 -2.48
N ALA A 218 17.20 -7.20 -2.48
CA ALA A 218 18.62 -7.24 -2.83
C ALA A 218 19.53 -7.19 -1.58
N CYS A 219 19.27 -6.25 -0.66
CA CYS A 219 20.17 -5.95 0.44
C CYS A 219 20.19 -7.01 1.57
N LEU A 220 19.17 -7.88 1.63
CA LEU A 220 19.16 -9.00 2.57
C LEU A 220 20.32 -9.98 2.33
N TYR A 221 20.69 -10.19 1.07
CA TYR A 221 21.85 -10.99 0.72
C TYR A 221 23.11 -10.37 1.34
N PRO A 222 24.03 -11.16 1.92
CA PRO A 222 25.25 -10.63 2.50
C PRO A 222 26.06 -9.87 1.48
N ALA A 223 26.69 -8.80 1.95
CA ALA A 223 27.60 -8.03 1.15
C ALA A 223 28.84 -8.86 0.79
N ARG A 224 29.27 -8.78 -0.48
CA ARG A 224 30.42 -9.51 -1.02
C ARG A 224 31.10 -8.72 -2.14
N LEU A 225 32.42 -8.76 -2.22
CA LEU A 225 33.18 -8.29 -3.39
C LEU A 225 33.29 -9.41 -4.46
N PRO A 226 33.39 -9.07 -5.76
CA PRO A 226 33.62 -10.06 -6.81
C PRO A 226 34.85 -10.93 -6.53
N ALA A 227 34.80 -12.21 -6.92
CA ALA A 227 35.91 -13.14 -6.71
C ALA A 227 37.20 -12.76 -7.45
N SER A 228 37.13 -11.83 -8.40
CA SER A 228 38.28 -11.25 -9.08
C SER A 228 39.04 -10.21 -8.24
N ASP A 229 38.49 -9.75 -7.12
CA ASP A 229 39.16 -8.78 -6.25
C ASP A 229 40.29 -9.49 -5.46
N PRO A 230 41.56 -9.06 -5.60
CA PRO A 230 42.70 -9.72 -4.99
C PRO A 230 42.74 -9.60 -3.46
N SER A 231 41.87 -8.78 -2.84
CA SER A 231 41.75 -8.63 -1.38
C SER A 231 40.91 -9.72 -0.72
N VAL A 232 40.11 -10.46 -1.49
CA VAL A 232 39.22 -11.52 -0.98
C VAL A 232 39.70 -12.89 -1.45
N LEU A 233 39.75 -13.85 -0.54
CA LEU A 233 40.08 -15.23 -0.88
C LEU A 233 38.87 -15.93 -1.50
N SER A 234 39.09 -16.61 -2.62
CA SER A 234 38.10 -17.44 -3.28
C SER A 234 37.85 -18.73 -2.51
N ASN A 235 37.08 -18.64 -1.43
CA ASN A 235 36.38 -19.81 -0.90
C ASN A 235 34.88 -19.47 -0.89
N PRO A 236 34.13 -19.87 -1.93
CA PRO A 236 32.76 -19.40 -2.10
C PRO A 236 31.94 -19.79 -0.87
N SER A 237 31.44 -18.81 -0.10
CA SER A 237 30.21 -19.09 0.63
C SER A 237 29.18 -19.47 -0.44
N GLN A 238 28.55 -20.62 -0.28
CA GLN A 238 27.65 -21.20 -1.27
C GLN A 238 26.31 -20.46 -1.34
N ARG A 239 26.20 -19.27 -0.73
CA ARG A 239 25.07 -18.37 -0.94
C ARG A 239 25.18 -17.76 -2.34
N PRO A 240 24.04 -17.57 -3.03
CA PRO A 240 24.04 -16.91 -4.34
C PRO A 240 24.72 -15.54 -4.23
N PHE A 241 25.76 -15.34 -5.03
CA PHE A 241 26.32 -14.00 -5.20
C PHE A 241 25.37 -13.19 -6.09
N LYS A 242 25.00 -12.01 -5.61
CA LYS A 242 24.12 -11.06 -6.30
C LYS A 242 24.93 -9.83 -6.70
N PRO A 243 25.56 -9.80 -7.88
CA PRO A 243 26.37 -8.65 -8.31
C PRO A 243 25.55 -7.35 -8.35
N GLU A 244 24.26 -7.46 -8.63
CA GLU A 244 23.31 -6.35 -8.67
C GLU A 244 22.94 -5.78 -7.28
N ARG A 245 23.34 -6.45 -6.17
CA ARG A 245 22.91 -6.11 -4.81
C ARG A 245 23.08 -4.64 -4.48
N LEU A 246 24.31 -4.14 -4.62
CA LEU A 246 24.67 -2.79 -4.18
C LEU A 246 23.92 -1.74 -4.99
N LEU A 247 23.94 -1.87 -6.32
CA LEU A 247 23.34 -0.92 -7.23
C LEU A 247 21.81 -0.91 -7.12
N LEU A 248 21.17 -2.08 -7.10
CA LEU A 248 19.71 -2.19 -6.97
C LEU A 248 19.23 -1.64 -5.63
N SER A 249 19.96 -1.91 -4.53
CA SER A 249 19.61 -1.38 -3.21
C SER A 249 19.76 0.15 -3.17
N ALA A 250 20.89 0.69 -3.65
CA ALA A 250 21.15 2.12 -3.68
C ALA A 250 20.11 2.88 -4.53
N LEU A 251 19.84 2.40 -5.75
CA LEU A 251 18.83 3.00 -6.64
C LEU A 251 17.43 2.93 -6.03
N SER A 252 17.05 1.82 -5.40
CA SER A 252 15.72 1.68 -4.82
C SER A 252 15.53 2.59 -3.60
N PHE A 253 16.51 2.67 -2.69
CA PHE A 253 16.45 3.60 -1.58
C PHE A 253 16.46 5.07 -2.04
N ALA A 254 17.28 5.40 -3.04
CA ALA A 254 17.32 6.73 -3.63
C ALA A 254 15.99 7.09 -4.32
N ALA A 255 15.40 6.17 -5.09
CA ALA A 255 14.08 6.36 -5.70
C ALA A 255 13.01 6.64 -4.64
N GLY A 256 12.97 5.83 -3.57
CA GLY A 256 12.06 6.03 -2.45
C GLY A 256 12.24 7.40 -1.78
N ALA A 257 13.48 7.82 -1.53
CA ALA A 257 13.76 9.10 -0.87
C ALA A 257 13.51 10.33 -1.77
N ILE A 258 13.85 10.24 -3.05
CA ILE A 258 13.80 11.38 -3.99
C ILE A 258 12.40 11.56 -4.58
N ILE A 259 11.75 10.49 -5.00
CA ILE A 259 10.43 10.54 -5.66
C ILE A 259 9.31 10.38 -4.64
N GLY A 260 9.54 9.57 -3.60
CA GLY A 260 8.54 9.26 -2.58
C GLY A 260 8.61 10.21 -1.39
N TRP A 261 9.31 9.78 -0.34
CA TRP A 261 9.40 10.48 0.94
C TRP A 261 10.83 10.46 1.48
N PRO A 262 11.51 11.62 1.60
CA PRO A 262 12.95 11.67 1.86
C PRO A 262 13.38 11.06 3.20
N TYR A 263 12.54 11.14 4.22
CA TYR A 263 12.86 10.63 5.58
C TYR A 263 13.01 9.11 5.63
N ALA A 264 12.42 8.38 4.68
CA ALA A 264 12.52 6.92 4.63
C ALA A 264 13.93 6.41 4.30
N ILE A 265 14.85 7.28 3.88
CA ILE A 265 16.26 6.92 3.66
C ILE A 265 16.92 6.32 4.91
N VAL A 266 16.40 6.61 6.11
CA VAL A 266 16.84 6.03 7.38
C VAL A 266 16.75 4.49 7.38
N LEU A 267 15.81 3.90 6.63
CA LEU A 267 15.69 2.44 6.47
C LEU A 267 16.91 1.80 5.78
N ALA A 268 17.71 2.59 5.06
CA ALA A 268 18.95 2.14 4.43
C ALA A 268 20.11 2.00 5.43
N LEU A 269 20.01 2.55 6.64
CA LEU A 269 21.13 2.58 7.61
C LEU A 269 21.72 1.17 7.87
N PRO A 270 20.94 0.12 8.16
CA PRO A 270 21.52 -1.20 8.40
C PRO A 270 22.25 -1.78 7.17
N PHE A 271 21.77 -1.47 5.97
CA PHE A 271 22.43 -1.85 4.72
C PHE A 271 23.77 -1.13 4.53
N VAL A 272 23.80 0.19 4.77
CA VAL A 272 25.01 1.01 4.70
C VAL A 272 26.05 0.55 5.72
N LEU A 273 25.62 0.27 6.96
CA LEU A 273 26.48 -0.23 8.01
C LEU A 273 27.13 -1.57 7.63
N GLU A 274 26.36 -2.49 7.03
CA GLU A 274 26.96 -3.71 6.48
C GLU A 274 27.94 -3.43 5.37
N GLN A 275 27.56 -2.55 4.43
CA GLN A 275 28.35 -2.30 3.24
C GLN A 275 29.73 -1.73 3.59
N LEU A 276 29.79 -0.82 4.56
CA LEU A 276 31.01 -0.08 4.89
C LEU A 276 31.86 -0.75 5.98
N PHE A 277 31.23 -1.43 6.95
CA PHE A 277 31.93 -1.83 8.17
C PHE A 277 31.92 -3.34 8.44
N LEU A 278 30.99 -4.11 7.89
CA LEU A 278 30.93 -5.56 8.14
C LEU A 278 31.57 -6.35 7.01
N ARG A 279 32.37 -7.36 7.37
CA ARG A 279 32.94 -8.33 6.41
C ARG A 279 31.87 -9.09 5.63
N GLY A 280 30.66 -9.21 6.19
CA GLY A 280 29.55 -9.90 5.53
C GLY A 280 29.90 -11.37 5.31
N ASP A 281 29.95 -11.77 4.04
CA ASP A 281 30.41 -13.10 3.60
C ASP A 281 31.80 -13.09 2.95
N ASP A 282 32.49 -11.94 2.92
CA ASP A 282 33.87 -11.86 2.43
C ASP A 282 34.83 -12.51 3.42
N ILE A 283 35.81 -13.22 2.86
CA ILE A 283 36.96 -13.76 3.57
C ILE A 283 38.16 -12.91 3.16
N VAL A 284 38.65 -12.07 4.07
CA VAL A 284 39.70 -11.09 3.77
C VAL A 284 41.06 -11.78 3.81
N ALA A 285 41.87 -11.58 2.76
CA ALA A 285 43.23 -12.07 2.72
C ALA A 285 44.12 -11.33 3.74
N ASN A 286 45.05 -12.07 4.37
CA ASN A 286 45.94 -11.50 5.37
C ASN A 286 46.73 -10.31 4.84
N GLY A 287 46.80 -9.23 5.63
CA GLY A 287 47.48 -7.99 5.26
C GLY A 287 46.77 -7.14 4.19
N LYS A 288 45.62 -7.58 3.64
CA LYS A 288 44.86 -6.85 2.60
C LYS A 288 43.59 -6.17 3.12
N PHE A 289 43.43 -6.03 4.44
CA PHE A 289 42.26 -5.38 5.04
C PHE A 289 42.05 -3.94 4.55
N TYR A 290 43.15 -3.18 4.40
CA TYR A 290 43.09 -1.81 3.86
C TYR A 290 42.55 -1.78 2.42
N ASN A 291 43.02 -2.69 1.56
CA ASN A 291 42.53 -2.77 0.18
C ASN A 291 41.06 -3.18 0.13
N TRP A 292 40.66 -4.15 0.96
CA TRP A 292 39.27 -4.57 1.08
C TRP A 292 38.36 -3.40 1.51
N ILE A 293 38.72 -2.66 2.56
CA ILE A 293 37.89 -1.52 3.02
C ILE A 293 37.83 -0.41 1.96
N VAL A 294 38.95 -0.10 1.28
CA VAL A 294 38.96 0.88 0.19
C VAL A 294 38.06 0.44 -0.97
N SER A 295 38.11 -0.84 -1.39
CA SER A 295 37.22 -1.39 -2.42
C SER A 295 35.74 -1.29 -2.00
N ARG A 296 35.42 -1.54 -0.73
CA ARG A 296 34.05 -1.46 -0.21
C ARG A 296 33.51 -0.04 -0.19
N TRP A 297 34.33 0.92 0.23
CA TRP A 297 33.96 2.33 0.26
C TRP A 297 33.87 2.93 -1.14
N SER A 298 34.83 2.65 -2.02
CA SER A 298 34.82 3.16 -3.39
C SER A 298 33.61 2.66 -4.18
N THR A 299 33.28 1.37 -4.06
CA THR A 299 32.07 0.81 -4.70
C THR A 299 30.79 1.39 -4.10
N ALA A 300 30.72 1.59 -2.78
CA ALA A 300 29.56 2.18 -2.12
C ALA A 300 29.35 3.65 -2.53
N ILE A 301 30.41 4.46 -2.55
CA ILE A 301 30.38 5.85 -3.01
C ILE A 301 29.99 5.92 -4.48
N GLY A 302 30.59 5.08 -5.33
CA GLY A 302 30.26 5.00 -6.74
C GLY A 302 28.79 4.66 -6.98
N ALA A 303 28.23 3.72 -6.22
CA ALA A 303 26.81 3.38 -6.29
C ALA A 303 25.90 4.50 -5.77
N ALA A 304 26.30 5.20 -4.71
CA ALA A 304 25.56 6.34 -4.18
C ALA A 304 25.52 7.51 -5.18
N ILE A 305 26.66 7.87 -5.78
CA ILE A 305 26.76 8.90 -6.82
C ILE A 305 25.93 8.49 -8.04
N PHE A 306 26.01 7.24 -8.47
CA PHE A 306 25.19 6.79 -9.59
C PHE A 306 23.69 6.88 -9.26
N ALA A 307 23.29 6.58 -8.03
CA ALA A 307 21.89 6.66 -7.62
C ALA A 307 21.35 8.10 -7.59
N THR A 308 22.20 9.12 -7.45
CA THR A 308 21.75 10.53 -7.53
C THR A 308 21.28 10.94 -8.92
N ILE A 309 21.56 10.14 -9.97
CA ILE A 309 21.02 10.38 -11.32
C ILE A 309 19.48 10.46 -11.30
N ILE A 310 18.81 9.78 -10.37
CA ILE A 310 17.35 9.84 -10.20
C ILE A 310 16.88 11.25 -9.81
N ALA A 311 17.73 12.05 -9.15
CA ALA A 311 17.40 13.43 -8.80
C ALA A 311 17.29 14.34 -10.01
N LEU A 312 18.00 14.05 -11.12
CA LEU A 312 18.00 14.90 -12.31
C LEU A 312 16.62 15.02 -12.98
N PRO A 313 15.92 13.93 -13.34
CA PRO A 313 14.57 14.04 -13.91
C PRO A 313 13.58 14.61 -12.90
N ALA A 314 13.67 14.27 -11.61
CA ALA A 314 12.78 14.82 -10.58
C ALA A 314 12.92 16.34 -10.48
N PHE A 315 14.16 16.84 -10.40
CA PHE A 315 14.48 18.26 -10.39
C PHE A 315 14.01 18.98 -11.66
N ALA A 316 14.19 18.37 -12.83
CA ALA A 316 13.75 18.94 -14.10
C ALA A 316 12.21 19.06 -14.16
N ILE A 317 11.48 18.00 -13.81
CA ILE A 317 10.02 17.98 -13.79
C ILE A 317 9.49 19.04 -12.82
N ASP A 318 9.97 19.04 -11.58
CA ASP A 318 9.49 19.98 -10.56
C ASP A 318 9.82 21.44 -10.96
N THR A 319 10.99 21.69 -11.54
CA THR A 319 11.36 23.01 -12.04
C THR A 319 10.45 23.48 -13.18
N LEU A 320 10.14 22.60 -14.14
CA LEU A 320 9.21 22.90 -15.23
C LEU A 320 7.79 23.14 -14.72
N ALA A 321 7.34 22.35 -13.75
CA ALA A 321 5.99 22.43 -13.20
C ALA A 321 5.77 23.71 -12.38
N TYR A 322 6.75 24.09 -11.55
CA TYR A 322 6.66 25.27 -10.68
C TYR A 322 7.13 26.57 -11.34
N GLY A 323 7.86 26.50 -12.45
CA GLY A 323 8.41 27.69 -13.11
C GLY A 323 9.55 28.36 -12.35
N LYS A 324 10.12 27.68 -11.34
CA LYS A 324 11.29 28.11 -10.56
C LYS A 324 12.19 26.92 -10.26
N LEU A 325 13.50 27.14 -10.13
CA LEU A 325 14.44 26.06 -9.75
C LEU A 325 13.99 25.45 -8.41
N THR A 326 13.56 24.20 -8.45
CA THR A 326 12.90 23.56 -7.31
C THR A 326 13.37 22.13 -7.17
N PHE A 327 13.92 21.79 -6.01
CA PHE A 327 14.15 20.41 -5.60
C PHE A 327 13.26 20.08 -4.40
N VAL A 328 12.09 19.51 -4.68
CA VAL A 328 11.03 19.32 -3.68
C VAL A 328 11.46 18.50 -2.46
N PRO A 329 12.25 17.41 -2.58
CA PRO A 329 12.70 16.66 -1.41
C PRO A 329 13.47 17.53 -0.41
N LEU A 330 14.30 18.46 -0.90
CA LEU A 330 15.00 19.42 -0.05
C LEU A 330 14.04 20.45 0.54
N ASN A 331 13.11 21.00 -0.25
CA ASN A 331 12.10 21.93 0.27
C ASN A 331 11.28 21.30 1.39
N THR A 332 10.91 20.03 1.26
CA THR A 332 10.16 19.27 2.27
C THR A 332 10.97 19.11 3.57
N ILE A 333 12.28 18.83 3.46
CA ILE A 333 13.18 18.75 4.61
C ILE A 333 13.32 20.12 5.28
N LEU A 334 13.59 21.18 4.50
CA LEU A 334 13.76 22.53 5.03
C LEU A 334 12.47 23.03 5.69
N TYR A 335 11.32 22.76 5.07
CA TYR A 335 10.00 23.11 5.62
C TYR A 335 9.80 22.51 7.01
N ASN A 336 10.04 21.21 7.17
CA ASN A 336 9.86 20.52 8.45
C ASN A 336 10.95 20.86 9.48
N LEU A 337 12.21 21.07 9.08
CA LEU A 337 13.29 21.42 10.02
C LEU A 337 13.16 22.86 10.55
N PHE A 338 12.71 23.80 9.71
CA PHE A 338 12.48 25.20 10.09
C PHE A 338 10.99 25.49 10.36
N SER A 339 10.24 24.47 10.75
CA SER A 339 8.82 24.56 11.10
C SER A 339 8.60 25.26 12.45
N SER A 340 9.43 24.92 13.43
CA SER A 340 9.33 25.42 14.81
C SER A 340 9.57 26.92 14.93
N THR A 341 10.45 27.49 14.11
CA THR A 341 10.72 28.93 14.05
C THR A 341 9.55 29.74 13.47
N ARG A 342 8.63 29.07 12.77
CA ARG A 342 7.44 29.67 12.14
C ARG A 342 6.13 29.34 12.87
N GLY A 343 6.20 28.56 13.96
CA GLY A 343 5.00 28.05 14.65
C GLY A 343 4.23 26.98 13.85
N ALA A 344 4.83 26.40 12.82
CA ALA A 344 4.19 25.54 11.82
C ALA A 344 4.68 24.09 11.89
N GLY A 345 4.75 23.51 13.09
CA GLY A 345 5.21 22.13 13.31
C GLY A 345 4.23 21.07 12.82
N PRO A 346 4.64 19.79 12.68
CA PRO A 346 3.74 18.68 12.34
C PRO A 346 2.49 18.57 13.25
N GLU A 347 2.61 19.08 14.48
CA GLU A 347 1.54 19.17 15.49
C GLU A 347 0.31 19.97 15.03
N LEU A 348 0.48 20.81 14.01
CA LEU A 348 -0.58 21.62 13.42
C LEU A 348 -1.75 20.78 12.90
N TYR A 349 -1.48 19.53 12.54
CA TYR A 349 -2.45 18.57 12.04
C TYR A 349 -2.96 17.61 13.13
N GLY A 350 -2.71 17.95 14.39
CA GLY A 350 -3.10 17.15 15.55
C GLY A 350 -1.97 16.27 16.07
N THR A 351 -2.14 15.81 17.31
CA THR A 351 -1.16 14.98 18.01
C THR A 351 -1.86 13.71 18.52
N GLU A 352 -1.13 12.60 18.52
CA GLU A 352 -1.68 11.30 18.88
C GLU A 352 -0.91 10.70 20.07
N PRO A 353 -1.56 9.92 20.95
CA PRO A 353 -0.90 9.31 22.10
C PRO A 353 0.16 8.31 21.65
N PHE A 354 1.11 7.99 22.54
CA PHE A 354 2.17 7.01 22.24
C PHE A 354 1.62 5.61 21.86
N THR A 355 0.39 5.29 22.28
CA THR A 355 -0.30 4.03 21.98
C THR A 355 -0.88 3.95 20.57
N PHE A 356 -0.84 5.03 19.78
CA PHE A 356 -1.42 5.10 18.44
C PHE A 356 -0.90 4.00 17.52
N TYR A 357 0.43 3.91 17.32
CA TYR A 357 0.99 2.89 16.43
C TYR A 357 0.82 1.46 16.96
N PHE A 358 0.78 1.26 18.28
CA PHE A 358 0.44 -0.05 18.85
C PHE A 358 -0.99 -0.45 18.46
N SER A 359 -1.95 0.45 18.59
CA SER A 359 -3.36 0.20 18.26
C SER A 359 -3.53 0.00 16.75
N ASN A 360 -2.96 0.90 15.95
CA ASN A 360 -3.01 0.86 14.50
C ASN A 360 -2.40 -0.43 13.93
N LEU A 361 -1.15 -0.76 14.31
CA LEU A 361 -0.47 -1.95 13.80
C LEU A 361 -1.10 -3.24 14.33
N PHE A 362 -1.67 -3.24 15.54
CA PHE A 362 -2.41 -4.40 16.03
C PHE A 362 -3.70 -4.64 15.23
N LEU A 363 -4.44 -3.58 14.87
CA LEU A 363 -5.62 -3.72 14.02
C LEU A 363 -5.26 -4.20 12.60
N ASN A 364 -4.16 -3.70 12.04
CA ASN A 364 -3.78 -3.96 10.65
C ASN A 364 -3.00 -5.27 10.43
N PHE A 365 -2.22 -5.71 11.42
CA PHE A 365 -1.38 -6.90 11.33
C PHE A 365 -1.77 -7.99 12.33
N THR A 366 -2.73 -7.74 13.23
CA THR A 366 -3.31 -8.71 14.17
C THR A 366 -2.22 -9.44 14.96
N ILE A 367 -2.10 -10.76 14.81
CA ILE A 367 -1.09 -11.60 15.45
C ILE A 367 0.34 -11.33 14.94
N PHE A 368 0.51 -10.78 13.73
CA PHE A 368 1.82 -10.54 13.16
C PHE A 368 2.54 -9.36 13.81
N PHE A 369 1.83 -8.34 14.29
CA PHE A 369 2.47 -7.21 15.01
C PHE A 369 3.16 -7.62 16.33
N PRO A 370 2.50 -8.29 17.29
CA PRO A 370 3.18 -8.75 18.50
C PRO A 370 4.29 -9.76 18.17
N LEU A 371 4.09 -10.63 17.18
CA LEU A 371 5.17 -11.48 16.69
C LEU A 371 6.34 -10.64 16.16
N ALA A 372 6.12 -9.56 15.43
CA ALA A 372 7.19 -8.70 14.93
C ALA A 372 8.01 -8.08 16.06
N LEU A 373 7.37 -7.61 17.15
CA LEU A 373 8.06 -7.09 18.33
C LEU A 373 8.83 -8.17 19.11
N LEU A 374 8.40 -9.44 19.03
CA LEU A 374 9.09 -10.55 19.68
C LEU A 374 10.35 -11.00 18.93
N SER A 375 10.62 -10.52 17.71
CA SER A 375 11.71 -11.04 16.89
C SER A 375 13.08 -10.80 17.52
N LEU A 376 13.30 -9.61 18.08
CA LEU A 376 14.54 -9.23 18.74
C LEU A 376 14.76 -10.01 20.05
N PRO A 377 13.83 -10.02 21.02
CA PRO A 377 14.03 -10.79 22.25
C PRO A 377 14.17 -12.29 21.97
N LEU A 378 13.40 -12.87 21.05
CA LEU A 378 13.54 -14.27 20.67
C LEU A 378 14.88 -14.58 20.01
N LEU A 379 15.42 -13.66 19.21
CA LEU A 379 16.74 -13.82 18.59
C LEU A 379 17.83 -13.84 19.67
N LEU A 380 17.76 -12.93 20.65
CA LEU A 380 18.68 -12.88 21.79
C LEU A 380 18.61 -14.15 22.65
N VAL A 381 17.40 -14.59 22.98
CA VAL A 381 17.18 -15.83 23.75
C VAL A 381 17.71 -17.04 22.99
N SER A 382 17.44 -17.14 21.70
CA SER A 382 17.92 -18.24 20.85
C SER A 382 19.45 -18.26 20.78
N ALA A 383 20.11 -17.10 20.74
CA ALA A 383 21.56 -17.01 20.72
C ALA A 383 22.20 -17.52 22.03
N ARG A 384 21.47 -17.45 23.16
CA ARG A 384 21.92 -17.96 24.46
C ARG A 384 21.63 -19.45 24.64
N ILE A 385 20.43 -19.90 24.24
CA ILE A 385 19.97 -21.28 24.49
C ILE A 385 20.52 -22.26 23.44
N ASP A 386 20.64 -21.82 22.18
CA ASP A 386 21.10 -22.65 21.07
C ASP A 386 22.10 -21.87 20.18
N PRO A 387 23.31 -21.57 20.71
CA PRO A 387 24.30 -20.77 20.01
C PRO A 387 24.79 -21.43 18.71
N LYS A 388 24.69 -22.77 18.61
CA LYS A 388 25.05 -23.53 17.42
C LYS A 388 24.29 -23.04 16.19
N ARG A 389 23.07 -22.53 16.36
CA ARG A 389 22.21 -22.00 15.28
C ARG A 389 22.81 -20.85 14.49
N PHE A 390 23.68 -20.08 15.14
CA PHE A 390 24.35 -18.92 14.54
C PHE A 390 25.80 -19.21 14.17
N GLN A 391 26.25 -20.46 14.28
CA GLN A 391 27.59 -20.88 13.89
C GLN A 391 27.60 -21.23 12.40
N ARG A 392 28.62 -20.78 11.68
CA ARG A 392 28.84 -21.21 10.30
C ARG A 392 29.34 -22.67 10.31
N PRO A 393 28.97 -23.50 9.33
CA PRO A 393 29.62 -24.80 9.13
C PRO A 393 31.14 -24.61 9.04
N ALA A 394 31.91 -25.56 9.55
CA ALA A 394 33.37 -25.51 9.46
C ALA A 394 33.77 -25.35 7.99
N LEU A 395 34.46 -24.26 7.66
CA LEU A 395 35.12 -24.09 6.37
C LEU A 395 36.22 -25.15 6.31
N GLU A 396 36.18 -26.04 5.31
CA GLU A 396 37.31 -26.91 5.01
C GLU A 396 38.47 -26.02 4.53
N THR A 397 39.32 -25.61 5.47
CA THR A 397 40.59 -24.97 5.16
C THR A 397 41.47 -26.00 4.48
N LYS A 398 41.71 -25.84 3.17
CA LYS A 398 42.81 -26.54 2.49
C LYS A 398 44.09 -26.25 3.28
N LYS A 399 44.76 -27.30 3.76
CA LYS A 399 46.04 -27.21 4.49
C LYS A 399 47.01 -26.33 3.68
N GLY A 400 47.50 -25.24 4.30
CA GLY A 400 48.51 -24.34 3.70
C GLY A 400 48.09 -22.88 3.53
N HIS A 401 46.81 -22.51 3.75
CA HIS A 401 46.40 -21.10 3.72
C HIS A 401 46.55 -20.48 5.12
N ALA A 402 47.32 -19.38 5.19
CA ALA A 402 47.61 -18.62 6.39
C ALA A 402 46.32 -18.20 7.14
N SER A 403 46.41 -18.11 8.47
CA SER A 403 45.32 -17.80 9.42
C SER A 403 44.24 -16.87 8.85
N VAL A 404 43.06 -17.42 8.57
CA VAL A 404 41.99 -16.72 7.82
C VAL A 404 41.17 -15.83 8.77
N GLU A 405 41.10 -14.53 8.50
CA GLU A 405 40.13 -13.67 9.20
C GLU A 405 38.70 -14.13 8.90
N ARG A 406 37.93 -14.41 9.96
CA ARG A 406 36.61 -15.03 9.83
C ARG A 406 35.56 -14.03 9.31
N PRO A 407 34.59 -14.48 8.50
CA PRO A 407 33.47 -13.66 8.05
C PRO A 407 32.55 -13.26 9.23
N SER A 408 31.63 -12.31 8.99
CA SER A 408 30.72 -11.83 10.04
C SER A 408 29.87 -12.96 10.64
N SER A 409 29.57 -12.83 11.94
CA SER A 409 28.73 -13.82 12.63
C SER A 409 27.31 -13.85 12.04
N LEU A 410 26.68 -15.04 11.97
CA LEU A 410 25.31 -15.17 11.46
C LEU A 410 24.31 -14.43 12.34
N PHE A 411 24.58 -14.36 13.65
CA PHE A 411 23.77 -13.60 14.60
C PHE A 411 23.81 -12.10 14.30
N SER A 412 24.99 -11.52 14.09
CA SER A 412 25.14 -10.09 13.75
C SER A 412 24.42 -9.76 12.44
N LEU A 413 24.52 -10.63 11.43
CA LEU A 413 23.80 -10.46 10.17
C LEU A 413 22.28 -10.58 10.36
N ALA A 414 21.80 -11.55 11.14
CA ALA A 414 20.37 -11.68 11.45
C ALA A 414 19.83 -10.45 12.19
N LEU A 415 20.57 -9.93 13.18
CA LEU A 415 20.21 -8.72 13.91
C LEU A 415 20.08 -7.51 12.97
N LEU A 416 21.05 -7.32 12.07
CA LEU A 416 21.04 -6.21 11.12
C LEU A 416 19.87 -6.28 10.14
N ARG A 417 19.37 -7.48 9.83
CA ARG A 417 18.25 -7.68 8.88
C ARG A 417 16.90 -7.37 9.51
N ILE A 418 16.76 -7.57 10.81
CA ILE A 418 15.51 -7.30 11.55
C ILE A 418 15.45 -5.86 12.08
N ALA A 419 16.60 -5.21 12.30
CA ALA A 419 16.73 -3.86 12.84
C ALA A 419 15.93 -2.75 12.12
N PRO A 420 15.80 -2.70 10.77
CA PRO A 420 15.11 -1.61 10.08
C PRO A 420 13.68 -1.35 10.58
N PHE A 421 12.92 -2.41 10.87
CA PHE A 421 11.57 -2.29 11.42
C PHE A 421 11.58 -1.57 12.77
N TYR A 422 12.47 -1.96 13.68
CA TYR A 422 12.59 -1.33 15.01
C TYR A 422 13.06 0.12 14.92
N ILE A 423 14.03 0.41 14.05
CA ILE A 423 14.53 1.78 13.84
C ILE A 423 13.36 2.68 13.41
N TRP A 424 12.59 2.26 12.42
CA TRP A 424 11.47 3.02 11.91
C TRP A 424 10.33 3.14 12.92
N PHE A 425 9.94 2.03 13.54
CA PHE A 425 8.87 1.97 14.52
C PHE A 425 9.16 2.88 15.72
N VAL A 426 10.39 2.85 16.26
CA VAL A 426 10.79 3.73 17.36
C VAL A 426 10.84 5.19 16.89
N ALA A 427 11.47 5.47 15.75
CA ALA A 427 11.60 6.83 15.24
C ALA A 427 10.24 7.53 15.07
N LEU A 428 9.26 6.84 14.48
CA LEU A 428 7.91 7.37 14.31
C LEU A 428 7.09 7.38 15.60
N SER A 429 7.25 6.39 16.48
CA SER A 429 6.53 6.38 17.77
C SER A 429 6.96 7.53 18.69
N LEU A 430 8.19 8.03 18.54
CA LEU A 430 8.70 9.20 19.25
C LEU A 430 8.18 10.53 18.67
N GLN A 431 7.70 10.54 17.42
CA GLN A 431 7.04 11.73 16.89
C GLN A 431 5.68 11.91 17.54
N SER A 432 5.32 13.13 17.82
CA SER A 432 4.06 13.53 18.45
C SER A 432 2.89 13.45 17.47
N HIS A 433 3.02 14.05 16.30
CA HIS A 433 2.14 13.85 15.16
C HIS A 433 2.34 12.45 14.55
N LYS A 434 1.25 11.73 14.32
CA LYS A 434 1.26 10.34 13.85
C LYS A 434 0.12 10.10 12.87
N GLU A 435 0.41 9.33 11.84
CA GLU A 435 -0.57 8.92 10.84
C GLU A 435 -0.29 7.48 10.40
N GLU A 436 -1.33 6.76 10.02
CA GLU A 436 -1.22 5.36 9.61
C GLU A 436 -0.24 5.18 8.44
N ARG A 437 -0.31 6.06 7.43
CA ARG A 437 0.51 6.02 6.22
C ARG A 437 2.00 6.21 6.46
N PHE A 438 2.42 6.83 7.56
CA PHE A 438 3.85 6.99 7.89
C PHE A 438 4.53 5.65 8.17
N MET A 439 3.77 4.63 8.59
CA MET A 439 4.32 3.30 8.83
C MET A 439 4.42 2.41 7.58
N TYR A 440 3.79 2.79 6.45
CA TYR A 440 3.81 2.00 5.21
C TYR A 440 5.22 1.56 4.78
N PRO A 441 6.26 2.41 4.81
CA PRO A 441 7.63 2.02 4.45
C PRO A 441 8.17 0.78 5.16
N ALA A 442 7.68 0.46 6.37
CA ALA A 442 8.16 -0.64 7.18
C ALA A 442 7.20 -1.86 7.23
N TYR A 443 6.07 -1.83 6.52
CA TYR A 443 5.06 -2.88 6.62
C TYR A 443 5.57 -4.28 6.19
N THR A 444 6.30 -4.38 5.08
CA THR A 444 6.89 -5.67 4.66
C THR A 444 8.02 -6.13 5.61
N LEU A 445 8.70 -5.19 6.25
CA LEU A 445 9.74 -5.46 7.26
C LEU A 445 9.12 -5.95 8.58
N LEU A 446 7.93 -5.48 8.94
CA LEU A 446 7.12 -6.03 10.04
C LEU A 446 6.78 -7.50 9.74
N CYS A 447 6.30 -7.81 8.53
CA CYS A 447 6.03 -9.19 8.11
C CYS A 447 7.26 -10.11 8.19
N LEU A 448 8.44 -9.62 7.81
CA LEU A 448 9.71 -10.34 7.99
C LEU A 448 9.99 -10.61 9.48
N ASN A 449 9.86 -9.60 10.33
CA ASN A 449 10.08 -9.73 11.76
C ASN A 449 9.14 -10.77 12.39
N ALA A 450 7.85 -10.72 12.04
CA ALA A 450 6.86 -11.71 12.48
C ALA A 450 7.22 -13.14 12.04
N ALA A 451 7.67 -13.29 10.80
CA ALA A 451 8.11 -14.57 10.24
C ALA A 451 9.34 -15.14 10.95
N VAL A 452 10.31 -14.29 11.29
CA VAL A 452 11.49 -14.67 12.08
C VAL A 452 11.06 -15.15 13.46
N SER A 453 10.18 -14.43 14.15
CA SER A 453 9.65 -14.84 15.46
C SER A 453 8.97 -16.18 15.42
N LEU A 454 8.11 -16.41 14.42
CA LEU A 454 7.41 -17.69 14.29
C LEU A 454 8.38 -18.86 14.06
N TYR A 455 9.44 -18.63 13.28
CA TYR A 455 10.52 -19.60 13.13
C TYR A 455 11.25 -19.85 14.45
N LEU A 456 11.60 -18.80 15.21
CA LEU A 456 12.32 -18.94 16.48
C LEU A 456 11.47 -19.61 17.57
N ILE A 457 10.17 -19.29 17.66
CA ILE A 457 9.23 -19.98 18.57
C ILE A 457 9.22 -21.47 18.25
N ARG A 458 9.13 -21.82 16.96
CA ARG A 458 9.16 -23.21 16.52
C ARG A 458 10.44 -23.91 16.96
N THR A 459 11.59 -23.31 16.72
CA THR A 459 12.88 -23.95 17.01
C THR A 459 13.19 -24.03 18.50
N LEU A 460 12.82 -23.01 19.28
CA LEU A 460 12.90 -23.06 20.75
C LEU A 460 11.99 -24.17 21.30
N SER A 461 10.78 -24.31 20.75
CA SER A 461 9.89 -25.42 21.09
C SER A 461 10.53 -26.78 20.77
N GLU A 462 11.22 -26.90 19.63
CA GLU A 462 12.00 -28.09 19.27
C GLU A 462 13.11 -28.37 20.30
N VAL A 463 13.86 -27.36 20.73
CA VAL A 463 14.92 -27.50 21.75
C VAL A 463 14.36 -27.97 23.09
N VAL A 464 13.26 -27.35 23.55
CA VAL A 464 12.58 -27.75 24.79
C VAL A 464 12.09 -29.20 24.69
N PHE A 465 11.45 -29.56 23.58
CA PHE A 465 10.97 -30.92 23.36
C PHE A 465 12.10 -31.95 23.35
N VAL A 466 13.24 -31.65 22.71
CA VAL A 466 14.42 -32.54 22.73
C VAL A 466 14.97 -32.67 24.15
N ARG A 467 14.99 -31.59 24.94
CA ARG A 467 15.45 -31.62 26.33
C ARG A 467 14.54 -32.48 27.22
N VAL A 468 13.23 -32.40 27.02
CA VAL A 468 12.23 -33.18 27.77
C VAL A 468 12.24 -34.66 27.35
N THR A 469 12.22 -34.93 26.04
CA THR A 469 12.11 -36.29 25.51
C THR A 469 13.44 -37.02 25.36
N LYS A 470 14.56 -36.31 25.55
CA LYS A 470 15.94 -36.76 25.33
C LYS A 470 16.19 -37.39 23.95
N SER A 471 15.35 -37.10 22.95
CA SER A 471 15.40 -37.74 21.63
C SER A 471 15.21 -36.73 20.48
N PRO A 472 16.30 -36.40 19.76
CA PRO A 472 16.24 -35.61 18.53
C PRO A 472 15.40 -36.28 17.43
N TYR A 473 15.41 -37.62 17.38
CA TYR A 473 14.63 -38.39 16.42
C TYR A 473 13.13 -38.18 16.61
N ARG A 474 12.63 -38.27 17.85
CA ARG A 474 11.21 -38.02 18.16
C ARG A 474 10.80 -36.60 17.80
N ALA A 475 11.64 -35.61 18.08
CA ALA A 475 11.39 -34.22 17.67
C ALA A 475 11.30 -34.06 16.15
N SER A 476 12.15 -34.75 15.38
CA SER A 476 12.15 -34.68 13.93
C SER A 476 10.87 -35.25 13.27
N LYS A 477 10.24 -36.24 13.93
CA LYS A 477 9.01 -36.91 13.48
C LYS A 477 7.73 -36.24 13.99
N SER A 478 7.80 -35.43 15.04
CA SER A 478 6.64 -34.77 15.62
C SER A 478 5.99 -33.77 14.65
N SER A 479 4.66 -33.83 14.52
CA SER A 479 3.84 -32.87 13.80
C SER A 479 3.56 -31.60 14.62
N LEU A 480 3.74 -31.64 15.94
CA LEU A 480 3.41 -30.57 16.90
C LEU A 480 3.91 -29.21 16.44
N PHE A 481 5.19 -29.10 16.07
CA PHE A 481 5.81 -27.83 15.67
C PHE A 481 5.21 -27.26 14.39
N THR A 482 4.79 -28.14 13.48
CA THR A 482 4.11 -27.71 12.25
C THR A 482 2.69 -27.27 12.58
N THR A 483 1.96 -28.02 13.41
CA THR A 483 0.62 -27.64 13.89
C THR A 483 0.65 -26.27 14.55
N ILE A 484 1.56 -26.01 15.50
CA ILE A 484 1.70 -24.70 16.16
C ILE A 484 1.86 -23.58 15.12
N THR A 485 2.82 -23.72 14.19
CA THR A 485 3.07 -22.68 13.19
C THR A 485 1.91 -22.51 12.22
N SER A 486 1.27 -23.60 11.80
CA SER A 486 0.13 -23.57 10.88
C SER A 486 -1.12 -22.98 11.54
N SER A 487 -1.37 -23.26 12.82
CA SER A 487 -2.49 -22.68 13.58
C SER A 487 -2.33 -21.17 13.75
N ILE A 488 -1.12 -20.67 14.05
CA ILE A 488 -0.85 -19.23 14.14
C ILE A 488 -1.07 -18.55 12.79
N LEU A 489 -0.59 -19.15 11.69
CA LEU A 489 -0.80 -18.60 10.34
C LEU A 489 -2.26 -18.65 9.91
N ALA A 490 -2.98 -19.72 10.24
CA ALA A 490 -4.42 -19.84 9.96
C ALA A 490 -5.22 -18.80 10.73
N LEU A 491 -4.87 -18.54 12.00
CA LEU A 491 -5.48 -17.48 12.78
C LEU A 491 -5.19 -16.10 12.17
N GLY A 492 -3.94 -15.83 11.78
CA GLY A 492 -3.58 -14.58 11.08
C GLY A 492 -4.33 -14.39 9.76
N LEU A 493 -4.49 -15.46 8.98
CA LEU A 493 -5.30 -15.47 7.76
C LEU A 493 -6.75 -15.08 8.04
N VAL A 494 -7.39 -15.75 9.00
CA VAL A 494 -8.80 -15.49 9.33
C VAL A 494 -8.97 -14.06 9.83
N LEU A 495 -8.20 -13.64 10.84
CA LEU A 495 -8.34 -12.29 11.40
C LEU A 495 -8.03 -11.21 10.36
N GLY A 496 -7.00 -11.40 9.54
CA GLY A 496 -6.66 -10.48 8.47
C GLY A 496 -7.76 -10.34 7.41
N ALA A 497 -8.33 -11.46 6.95
CA ALA A 497 -9.44 -11.44 6.01
C ALA A 497 -10.70 -10.77 6.59
N LEU A 498 -11.08 -11.13 7.84
CA LEU A 498 -12.24 -10.52 8.51
C LEU A 498 -12.03 -9.01 8.72
N ARG A 499 -10.80 -8.56 8.96
CA ARG A 499 -10.47 -7.15 9.10
C ARG A 499 -10.65 -6.40 7.78
N SER A 500 -10.08 -6.93 6.68
CA SER A 500 -10.21 -6.32 5.34
C SER A 500 -11.66 -6.26 4.87
N VAL A 501 -12.43 -7.35 5.06
CA VAL A 501 -13.86 -7.39 4.74
C VAL A 501 -14.64 -6.43 5.65
N GLY A 502 -14.27 -6.32 6.92
CA GLY A 502 -14.90 -5.39 7.86
C GLY A 502 -14.72 -3.93 7.47
N GLN A 503 -13.56 -3.56 6.92
CA GLN A 503 -13.33 -2.21 6.41
C GLN A 503 -14.18 -1.91 5.18
N LEU A 504 -14.26 -2.85 4.25
CA LEU A 504 -15.14 -2.74 3.08
C LEU A 504 -16.61 -2.56 3.53
N ASN A 505 -17.13 -3.49 4.32
CA ASN A 505 -18.54 -3.51 4.69
C ASN A 505 -18.99 -2.29 5.50
N ASN A 506 -18.10 -1.69 6.30
CA ASN A 506 -18.46 -0.63 7.23
C ASN A 506 -18.22 0.79 6.69
N TYR A 507 -17.42 0.95 5.62
CA TYR A 507 -16.90 2.25 5.19
C TYR A 507 -16.87 2.48 3.66
N HIS A 508 -17.48 1.61 2.85
CA HIS A 508 -17.45 1.71 1.38
C HIS A 508 -18.45 2.73 0.78
N SER A 509 -19.42 3.19 1.57
CA SER A 509 -20.50 4.06 1.10
C SER A 509 -20.08 5.33 0.33
N PRO A 510 -18.92 5.98 0.57
CA PRO A 510 -18.46 7.08 -0.28
C PRO A 510 -18.28 6.70 -1.77
N PHE A 511 -17.85 5.47 -2.05
CA PHE A 511 -17.76 4.96 -3.43
C PHE A 511 -19.16 4.63 -3.97
N ASP A 512 -20.02 4.03 -3.14
CA ASP A 512 -21.37 3.65 -3.53
C ASP A 512 -22.22 4.88 -3.89
N VAL A 513 -22.11 5.98 -3.13
CA VAL A 513 -22.80 7.25 -3.43
C VAL A 513 -22.42 7.77 -4.81
N LEU A 514 -21.13 7.85 -5.14
CA LEU A 514 -20.69 8.32 -6.46
C LEU A 514 -21.03 7.33 -7.59
N PHE A 515 -21.01 6.03 -7.31
CA PHE A 515 -21.47 5.02 -8.24
C PHE A 515 -22.95 5.15 -8.54
N HIS A 516 -23.79 5.35 -7.51
CA HIS A 516 -25.22 5.56 -7.68
C HIS A 516 -25.52 6.89 -8.37
N PHE A 517 -24.75 7.93 -8.06
CA PHE A 517 -24.87 9.22 -8.72
C PHE A 517 -24.63 9.11 -10.23
N GLU A 518 -23.53 8.46 -10.64
CA GLU A 518 -23.21 8.26 -12.07
C GLU A 518 -24.10 7.23 -12.76
N GLY A 519 -24.48 6.15 -12.07
CA GLY A 519 -25.16 5.01 -12.67
C GLY A 519 -26.69 5.13 -12.72
N TYR A 520 -27.29 5.93 -11.85
CA TYR A 520 -28.75 6.01 -11.72
C TYR A 520 -29.28 7.45 -11.77
N GLU A 521 -28.76 8.35 -10.94
CA GLU A 521 -29.33 9.70 -10.81
C GLU A 521 -29.00 10.62 -11.99
N LEU A 522 -27.73 10.69 -12.42
CA LEU A 522 -27.34 11.50 -13.57
C LEU A 522 -27.97 11.02 -14.89
N PRO A 523 -28.05 9.71 -15.18
CA PRO A 523 -28.81 9.19 -16.31
C PRO A 523 -30.28 9.61 -16.32
N ARG A 524 -30.94 9.67 -15.14
CA ARG A 524 -32.31 10.22 -15.01
C ARG A 524 -32.33 11.69 -15.43
N VAL A 525 -31.41 12.51 -14.91
CA VAL A 525 -31.30 13.93 -15.28
C VAL A 525 -31.11 14.10 -16.79
N VAL A 526 -30.27 13.26 -17.42
CA VAL A 526 -30.08 13.29 -18.88
C VAL A 526 -31.37 12.92 -19.62
N ALA A 527 -32.11 11.94 -19.13
CA ALA A 527 -33.38 11.56 -19.74
C ALA A 527 -34.44 12.67 -19.67
N ASP A 528 -34.45 13.43 -18.58
CA ASP A 528 -35.39 14.54 -18.37
C ASP A 528 -35.01 15.78 -19.19
N LEU A 529 -33.71 16.12 -19.26
CA LEU A 529 -33.24 17.34 -19.94
C LEU A 529 -32.91 17.17 -21.42
N PHE A 530 -32.51 15.96 -21.83
CA PHE A 530 -32.02 15.67 -23.18
C PHE A 530 -32.69 14.43 -23.78
N PRO A 531 -34.03 14.37 -23.87
CA PRO A 531 -34.76 13.19 -24.32
C PRO A 531 -34.38 12.75 -25.74
N ASP A 532 -33.96 13.69 -26.58
CA ASP A 532 -33.53 13.44 -27.97
C ASP A 532 -32.19 12.70 -28.08
N THR A 533 -31.38 12.70 -27.01
CA THR A 533 -30.09 12.00 -26.97
C THR A 533 -30.23 10.53 -26.57
N LEU A 534 -31.42 10.13 -26.13
CA LEU A 534 -31.70 8.77 -25.67
C LEU A 534 -31.83 7.78 -26.84
N SER A 535 -31.47 6.52 -26.59
CA SER A 535 -31.71 5.47 -27.57
C SER A 535 -33.21 5.20 -27.74
N PRO A 536 -33.67 4.73 -28.92
CA PRO A 536 -35.08 4.41 -29.16
C PRO A 536 -35.66 3.42 -28.14
N GLN A 537 -34.83 2.50 -27.64
CA GLN A 537 -35.22 1.51 -26.64
C GLN A 537 -35.52 2.16 -25.28
N ILE A 538 -34.69 3.13 -24.87
CA ILE A 538 -34.89 3.88 -23.62
C ILE A 538 -36.11 4.79 -23.74
N GLN A 539 -36.30 5.45 -24.88
CA GLN A 539 -37.51 6.24 -25.15
C GLN A 539 -38.78 5.39 -25.06
N GLN A 540 -38.77 4.18 -25.64
CA GLN A 540 -39.89 3.23 -25.52
C GLN A 540 -40.12 2.78 -24.07
N ARG A 541 -39.07 2.60 -23.29
CA ARG A 541 -39.15 2.22 -21.87
C ARG A 541 -39.82 3.34 -21.06
N ILE A 542 -39.39 4.58 -21.26
CA ILE A 542 -40.02 5.76 -20.64
C ILE A 542 -41.48 5.88 -21.07
N ALA A 543 -41.80 5.66 -22.35
CA ALA A 543 -43.17 5.68 -22.86
C ALA A 543 -44.08 4.59 -22.25
N ARG A 544 -43.50 3.52 -21.68
CA ARG A 544 -44.23 2.49 -20.92
C ARG A 544 -44.40 2.84 -19.43
N GLY A 545 -43.97 4.02 -19.01
CA GLY A 545 -44.00 4.46 -17.61
C GLY A 545 -42.91 3.81 -16.74
N LEU A 546 -41.87 3.25 -17.35
CA LEU A 546 -40.74 2.64 -16.63
C LEU A 546 -39.61 3.67 -16.45
N SER A 547 -38.81 3.48 -15.40
CA SER A 547 -37.62 4.32 -15.14
C SER A 547 -36.67 4.31 -16.35
N PRO A 548 -36.07 5.46 -16.73
CA PRO A 548 -35.06 5.53 -17.81
C PRO A 548 -33.89 4.56 -17.60
N VAL A 549 -33.52 4.34 -16.34
CA VAL A 549 -32.49 3.40 -15.92
C VAL A 549 -33.15 2.12 -15.43
N ALA A 550 -32.73 0.99 -16.00
CA ALA A 550 -33.12 -0.32 -15.49
C ALA A 550 -32.38 -0.63 -14.18
N THR A 551 -33.12 -1.13 -13.20
CA THR A 551 -32.53 -1.67 -11.97
C THR A 551 -31.68 -2.91 -12.28
N GLU A 552 -30.76 -3.25 -11.38
CA GLU A 552 -29.91 -4.44 -11.53
C GLU A 552 -30.74 -5.73 -11.70
N GLN A 553 -31.85 -5.83 -10.97
CA GLN A 553 -32.79 -6.95 -11.06
C GLN A 553 -33.50 -7.02 -12.41
N GLU A 554 -33.95 -5.87 -12.93
CA GLU A 554 -34.55 -5.80 -14.27
C GLU A 554 -33.53 -6.15 -15.34
N LYS A 555 -32.28 -5.68 -15.21
CA LYS A 555 -31.20 -6.01 -16.14
C LYS A 555 -30.92 -7.50 -16.14
N GLU A 556 -30.77 -8.13 -14.97
CA GLU A 556 -30.57 -9.57 -14.86
C GLU A 556 -31.75 -10.38 -15.41
N TYR A 557 -32.98 -9.95 -15.12
CA TYR A 557 -34.20 -10.56 -15.64
C TYR A 557 -34.28 -10.47 -17.18
N ASN A 558 -33.93 -9.30 -17.72
CA ASN A 558 -33.86 -9.04 -19.16
C ASN A 558 -32.74 -9.84 -19.84
N ASP A 559 -31.55 -9.93 -19.24
CA ASP A 559 -30.38 -10.66 -19.74
C ASP A 559 -30.63 -12.18 -19.78
N ARG A 560 -31.47 -12.69 -18.87
CA ARG A 560 -31.95 -14.08 -18.88
C ARG A 560 -33.03 -14.36 -19.93
N GLY A 561 -33.45 -13.34 -20.70
CA GLY A 561 -34.41 -13.48 -21.81
C GLY A 561 -35.88 -13.49 -21.40
N TYR A 562 -36.19 -13.25 -20.12
CA TYR A 562 -37.57 -13.21 -19.61
C TYR A 562 -38.23 -11.82 -19.76
N GLY A 563 -37.43 -10.81 -20.10
CA GLY A 563 -37.86 -9.44 -20.29
C GLY A 563 -38.71 -9.21 -21.54
N ALA A 564 -39.83 -8.51 -21.39
CA ALA A 564 -40.65 -8.02 -22.50
C ALA A 564 -39.92 -6.99 -23.39
N GLU A 565 -38.81 -6.44 -22.89
CA GLU A 565 -37.98 -5.44 -23.58
C GLU A 565 -37.06 -6.07 -24.63
N ASN A 566 -36.68 -7.33 -24.45
CA ASN A 566 -35.51 -7.88 -25.12
C ASN A 566 -35.77 -9.09 -26.02
N LYS A 567 -36.92 -9.79 -25.91
CA LYS A 567 -37.22 -11.03 -26.70
C LYS A 567 -36.03 -12.02 -26.78
N GLY A 568 -35.15 -12.07 -25.77
CA GLY A 568 -33.94 -12.91 -25.77
C GLY A 568 -32.65 -12.31 -26.36
N ILE A 569 -32.59 -11.01 -26.70
CA ILE A 569 -31.38 -10.30 -27.16
C ILE A 569 -30.95 -9.29 -26.08
N SER A 570 -29.70 -9.36 -25.60
CA SER A 570 -29.18 -8.38 -24.63
C SER A 570 -29.14 -6.98 -25.27
N VAL A 571 -29.98 -6.07 -24.77
CA VAL A 571 -30.00 -4.65 -25.18
C VAL A 571 -29.21 -3.83 -24.18
N ASP A 572 -28.27 -3.03 -24.68
CA ASP A 572 -27.56 -2.05 -23.86
C ASP A 572 -28.49 -0.85 -23.56
N LEU A 573 -28.90 -0.73 -22.30
CA LEU A 573 -29.73 0.36 -21.77
C LEU A 573 -28.89 1.45 -21.09
N SER A 574 -27.60 1.58 -21.44
CA SER A 574 -26.74 2.63 -20.91
C SER A 574 -27.08 4.00 -21.52
N ILE A 575 -27.14 5.03 -20.66
CA ILE A 575 -27.35 6.43 -21.04
C ILE A 575 -25.99 7.14 -21.03
N SER A 576 -25.67 7.82 -22.13
CA SER A 576 -24.45 8.63 -22.21
C SER A 576 -24.60 9.91 -21.39
N LEU A 577 -23.65 10.19 -20.51
CA LEU A 577 -23.61 11.41 -19.70
C LEU A 577 -22.97 12.61 -20.41
N ALA A 578 -22.49 12.44 -21.65
CA ALA A 578 -21.83 13.49 -22.41
C ALA A 578 -22.64 14.80 -22.53
N PRO A 579 -23.98 14.79 -22.70
CA PRO A 579 -24.80 16.00 -22.78
C PRO A 579 -24.71 16.90 -21.55
N LEU A 580 -24.43 16.37 -20.35
CA LEU A 580 -24.30 17.19 -19.14
C LEU A 580 -23.18 18.24 -19.25
N SER A 581 -22.16 17.96 -20.06
CA SER A 581 -21.05 18.90 -20.29
C SER A 581 -21.43 20.12 -21.14
N THR A 582 -22.62 20.13 -21.76
CA THR A 582 -23.12 21.26 -22.56
C THR A 582 -24.06 22.17 -21.77
N LEU A 583 -24.34 21.87 -20.51
CA LEU A 583 -25.14 22.74 -19.65
C LEU A 583 -24.42 24.07 -19.42
N GLU A 584 -25.16 25.18 -19.47
CA GLU A 584 -24.63 26.51 -19.14
C GLU A 584 -24.23 26.59 -17.66
N THR A 585 -25.04 25.99 -16.79
CA THR A 585 -24.76 25.81 -15.37
C THR A 585 -24.46 24.33 -15.10
N PRO A 586 -23.26 23.98 -14.61
CA PRO A 586 -22.93 22.59 -14.33
C PRO A 586 -23.77 22.08 -13.16
N VAL A 587 -23.96 20.75 -13.10
CA VAL A 587 -24.62 20.10 -11.97
C VAL A 587 -23.72 20.25 -10.74
N ARG A 588 -24.20 20.88 -9.68
CA ARG A 588 -23.39 21.14 -8.48
C ARG A 588 -23.56 20.05 -7.41
N LEU A 589 -22.48 19.36 -7.10
CA LEU A 589 -22.37 18.36 -6.03
C LEU A 589 -21.56 18.92 -4.85
N CYS A 590 -22.21 19.12 -3.72
CA CYS A 590 -21.58 19.72 -2.55
C CYS A 590 -21.14 18.69 -1.51
N TYR A 591 -20.04 19.02 -0.82
CA TYR A 591 -19.54 18.30 0.36
C TYR A 591 -19.33 19.28 1.52
N GLY A 592 -19.73 18.87 2.73
CA GLY A 592 -19.52 19.61 3.97
C GLY A 592 -18.66 18.85 4.96
N LYS A 593 -19.26 18.37 6.05
CA LYS A 593 -18.56 17.63 7.13
C LYS A 593 -17.79 16.38 6.69
N GLU A 594 -18.18 15.77 5.57
CA GLU A 594 -17.51 14.59 4.99
C GLU A 594 -16.53 14.90 3.85
N TRP A 595 -16.07 16.15 3.71
CA TRP A 595 -15.12 16.56 2.65
C TRP A 595 -13.89 15.65 2.56
N HIS A 596 -13.38 15.17 3.70
CA HIS A 596 -12.18 14.32 3.80
C HIS A 596 -12.40 12.89 3.26
N ARG A 597 -13.65 12.50 2.96
CA ARG A 597 -14.02 11.23 2.34
C ARG A 597 -14.34 11.34 0.86
N PHE A 598 -14.27 12.55 0.29
CA PHE A 598 -14.37 12.72 -1.15
C PHE A 598 -13.31 11.85 -1.86
N PRO A 599 -13.71 10.89 -2.71
CA PRO A 599 -12.76 9.97 -3.32
C PRO A 599 -11.84 10.66 -4.33
N THR A 600 -12.39 11.22 -5.42
CA THR A 600 -11.67 12.00 -6.45
C THR A 600 -12.60 12.32 -7.62
N HIS A 601 -12.28 13.37 -8.38
CA HIS A 601 -12.89 13.69 -9.68
C HIS A 601 -12.78 12.59 -10.74
N PHE A 602 -11.90 11.58 -10.59
CA PHE A 602 -11.95 10.42 -11.49
C PHE A 602 -13.27 9.63 -11.39
N LEU A 603 -13.97 9.72 -10.26
CA LEU A 603 -15.26 9.06 -10.03
C LEU A 603 -16.45 10.02 -10.21
N VAL A 604 -16.18 11.22 -10.73
CA VAL A 604 -17.19 12.25 -11.01
C VAL A 604 -17.28 12.46 -12.53
N PRO A 605 -18.48 12.33 -13.13
CA PRO A 605 -18.69 12.54 -14.56
C PRO A 605 -18.37 13.97 -15.03
N ALA A 606 -18.18 14.12 -16.34
CA ALA A 606 -18.06 15.45 -16.94
C ALA A 606 -19.39 16.22 -16.83
N GLY A 607 -19.33 17.53 -16.61
CA GLY A 607 -20.52 18.37 -16.42
C GLY A 607 -20.98 18.50 -14.96
N VAL A 608 -20.33 17.80 -14.03
CA VAL A 608 -20.53 17.96 -12.58
C VAL A 608 -19.40 18.84 -12.02
N GLU A 609 -19.78 19.83 -11.22
CA GLU A 609 -18.92 20.71 -10.41
C GLU A 609 -19.01 20.27 -8.95
N VAL A 610 -17.86 20.04 -8.31
CA VAL A 610 -17.80 19.61 -6.90
C VAL A 610 -17.39 20.81 -6.05
N GLU A 611 -18.20 21.19 -5.07
CA GLU A 611 -17.95 22.38 -4.24
C GLU A 611 -18.01 22.08 -2.74
N TRP A 612 -17.44 22.97 -1.94
CA TRP A 612 -17.48 22.86 -0.48
C TRP A 612 -18.56 23.75 0.11
N ILE A 613 -19.31 23.22 1.07
CA ILE A 613 -20.13 24.04 1.97
C ILE A 613 -19.41 24.20 3.30
N LYS A 614 -19.68 25.28 4.02
CA LYS A 614 -19.08 25.52 5.34
C LYS A 614 -19.50 24.40 6.30
N SER A 615 -18.52 23.83 6.99
CA SER A 615 -18.68 22.84 8.07
C SER A 615 -17.99 23.33 9.36
N GLU A 616 -17.96 22.55 10.45
CA GLU A 616 -17.22 22.93 11.66
C GLU A 616 -15.71 22.81 11.48
N PHE A 617 -15.24 22.25 10.36
CA PHE A 617 -13.83 22.25 10.02
C PHE A 617 -13.32 23.69 9.83
N SER A 618 -12.26 24.03 10.57
CA SER A 618 -11.61 25.35 10.55
C SER A 618 -10.15 25.29 10.09
N GLY A 619 -9.79 24.22 9.38
CA GLY A 619 -8.50 24.08 8.71
C GLY A 619 -8.55 24.52 7.25
N ILE A 620 -7.42 24.44 6.55
CA ILE A 620 -7.37 24.79 5.12
C ILE A 620 -7.96 23.66 4.28
N LEU A 621 -8.92 23.98 3.42
CA LEU A 621 -9.45 23.04 2.41
C LEU A 621 -8.67 23.16 1.08
N PRO A 622 -8.78 22.17 0.18
CA PRO A 622 -8.32 22.29 -1.21
C PRO A 622 -9.10 23.36 -2.00
N LYS A 623 -8.49 23.96 -3.03
CA LYS A 623 -9.12 24.93 -3.97
C LYS A 623 -9.15 24.33 -5.36
N HIS A 624 -10.08 24.67 -6.24
CA HIS A 624 -9.89 24.32 -7.65
C HIS A 624 -8.59 24.91 -8.21
N PHE A 625 -7.89 24.19 -9.10
CA PHE A 625 -6.77 24.75 -9.85
C PHE A 625 -7.21 25.97 -10.65
N ALA A 626 -6.45 27.06 -10.60
CA ALA A 626 -6.77 28.25 -11.40
C ALA A 626 -6.62 27.97 -12.90
N VAL A 627 -7.73 28.07 -13.63
CA VAL A 627 -7.77 27.95 -15.09
C VAL A 627 -7.88 29.31 -15.79
N ASP A 628 -8.27 30.36 -15.06
CA ASP A 628 -8.51 31.69 -15.62
C ASP A 628 -7.26 32.57 -15.69
N ALA A 629 -7.29 33.54 -16.60
CA ALA A 629 -6.20 34.50 -16.83
C ALA A 629 -5.92 35.44 -15.65
N VAL A 630 -6.81 35.54 -14.66
CA VAL A 630 -6.75 36.50 -13.54
C VAL A 630 -5.64 36.18 -12.53
N SER A 631 -5.32 34.90 -12.32
CA SER A 631 -4.30 34.50 -11.34
C SER A 631 -2.89 34.77 -11.87
N SER A 632 -2.02 35.33 -11.03
CA SER A 632 -0.64 35.65 -11.41
C SER A 632 0.15 34.38 -11.72
N VAL A 633 0.98 34.43 -12.76
CA VAL A 633 1.89 33.34 -13.12
C VAL A 633 3.22 33.58 -12.43
N GLN A 634 3.77 32.55 -11.79
CA GLN A 634 5.08 32.60 -11.15
C GLN A 634 6.14 33.08 -12.16
N PRO A 635 6.86 34.18 -11.89
CA PRO A 635 7.85 34.70 -12.82
C PRO A 635 9.02 33.72 -12.97
N SER A 636 9.33 33.36 -14.21
CA SER A 636 10.46 32.50 -14.55
C SER A 636 11.77 33.29 -14.56
N ASN A 637 12.77 32.84 -13.79
CA ASN A 637 14.14 33.38 -13.85
C ASN A 637 14.85 33.02 -15.16
N GLY A 638 15.97 33.67 -15.49
CA GLY A 638 16.70 33.48 -16.75
C GLY A 638 17.03 32.02 -17.09
N ILE A 639 17.51 31.23 -16.12
CA ILE A 639 17.81 29.79 -16.29
C ILE A 639 16.53 29.00 -16.63
N VAL A 640 15.42 29.31 -15.95
CA VAL A 640 14.15 28.64 -16.18
C VAL A 640 13.59 28.98 -17.55
N LYS A 641 13.75 30.23 -18.02
CA LYS A 641 13.35 30.61 -19.39
C LYS A 641 14.08 29.79 -20.45
N THR A 642 15.38 29.54 -20.27
CA THR A 642 16.16 28.68 -21.18
C THR A 642 15.68 27.23 -21.12
N LEU A 643 15.42 26.70 -19.91
CA LEU A 643 14.86 25.36 -19.73
C LEU A 643 13.46 25.24 -20.38
N ASP A 644 12.63 26.26 -20.25
CA ASP A 644 11.28 26.31 -20.82
C ASP A 644 11.31 26.39 -22.35
N ALA A 645 12.24 27.18 -22.91
CA ALA A 645 12.44 27.26 -24.36
C ALA A 645 12.90 25.92 -24.97
N THR A 646 13.64 25.10 -24.21
CA THR A 646 14.21 23.82 -24.68
C THR A 646 13.33 22.61 -24.38
N LEU A 647 12.72 22.57 -23.19
CA LEU A 647 11.98 21.42 -22.66
C LEU A 647 10.54 21.76 -22.25
N GLY A 648 10.07 23.00 -22.41
CA GLY A 648 8.70 23.39 -22.03
C GLY A 648 7.61 22.60 -22.76
N TRP A 649 7.88 22.13 -23.98
CA TRP A 649 6.98 21.24 -24.73
C TRP A 649 6.69 19.91 -24.00
N THR A 650 7.58 19.48 -23.10
CA THR A 650 7.40 18.28 -22.27
C THR A 650 6.43 18.52 -21.10
N TRP A 651 6.14 19.79 -20.77
CA TRP A 651 5.23 20.20 -19.68
C TRP A 651 4.12 21.15 -20.17
N PRO A 652 3.12 20.65 -20.93
CA PRO A 652 2.05 21.47 -21.49
C PRO A 652 1.10 22.10 -20.44
N TRP A 653 1.20 21.69 -19.17
CA TRP A 653 0.35 22.20 -18.08
C TRP A 653 0.90 23.44 -17.39
N SER A 654 1.98 24.03 -17.91
CA SER A 654 2.65 25.20 -17.32
C SER A 654 1.72 26.39 -17.12
N SER A 655 0.70 26.55 -17.96
CA SER A 655 -0.32 27.60 -17.85
C SER A 655 -1.24 27.45 -16.63
N VAL A 656 -1.29 26.28 -16.00
CA VAL A 656 -2.09 25.99 -14.80
C VAL A 656 -1.18 25.78 -13.59
N THR A 657 -0.15 24.93 -13.71
CA THR A 657 0.69 24.51 -12.57
C THR A 657 1.57 25.64 -12.03
N ARG A 658 1.84 26.68 -12.83
CA ARG A 658 2.66 27.84 -12.43
C ARG A 658 1.84 29.00 -11.88
N ARG A 659 0.51 28.89 -11.80
CA ARG A 659 -0.33 29.96 -11.25
C ARG A 659 -0.28 29.98 -9.74
N VAL A 660 -0.17 31.18 -9.17
CA VAL A 660 -0.22 31.43 -7.74
C VAL A 660 -1.62 31.95 -7.41
N GLN A 661 -2.35 31.19 -6.59
CA GLN A 661 -3.67 31.57 -6.10
C GLN A 661 -3.55 32.26 -4.74
N SER A 662 -4.42 33.25 -4.49
CA SER A 662 -4.59 33.84 -3.16
C SER A 662 -5.29 32.88 -2.20
N GLY A 663 -5.16 33.12 -0.90
CA GLY A 663 -5.82 32.31 0.15
C GLY A 663 -5.15 30.96 0.39
N PHE A 664 -3.89 30.76 0.00
CA PHE A 664 -3.09 29.62 0.47
C PHE A 664 -2.16 30.06 1.60
N ASN A 665 -2.12 29.27 2.67
CA ASN A 665 -1.27 29.48 3.83
C ASN A 665 -0.66 28.15 4.29
N ASP A 666 0.51 28.19 4.92
CA ASP A 666 1.24 27.03 5.45
C ASP A 666 0.98 26.80 6.95
N LEU A 667 -0.09 27.41 7.48
CA LEU A 667 -0.47 27.40 8.88
C LEU A 667 -1.82 26.69 9.11
N ASN A 668 -2.31 25.94 8.12
CA ASN A 668 -3.59 25.22 8.19
C ASN A 668 -4.74 26.11 8.68
N LYS A 669 -4.74 27.39 8.29
CA LYS A 669 -5.80 28.33 8.64
C LYS A 669 -6.93 28.20 7.63
N GLU A 670 -8.16 28.26 8.15
CA GLU A 670 -9.36 28.36 7.34
C GLU A 670 -9.34 29.59 6.43
N GLU A 671 -9.87 29.40 5.22
CA GLU A 671 -10.00 30.42 4.19
C GLU A 671 -11.45 30.39 3.68
N MET A 672 -12.14 31.53 3.77
CA MET A 672 -13.58 31.59 3.49
C MET A 672 -13.91 31.59 1.99
N ASP A 673 -12.90 31.73 1.13
CA ASP A 673 -13.05 31.77 -0.34
C ASP A 673 -13.27 30.38 -0.98
N ARG A 674 -13.40 29.34 -0.16
CA ARG A 674 -13.60 27.95 -0.59
C ARG A 674 -15.04 27.49 -0.53
N TYR A 675 -15.91 28.25 0.12
CA TYR A 675 -17.26 27.82 0.43
C TYR A 675 -18.27 28.43 -0.52
N VAL A 676 -19.23 27.61 -0.95
CA VAL A 676 -20.46 28.04 -1.60
C VAL A 676 -21.62 28.00 -0.61
N ASP A 677 -22.69 28.74 -0.92
CA ASP A 677 -23.93 28.66 -0.16
C ASP A 677 -24.64 27.33 -0.45
N VAL A 678 -25.20 26.71 0.61
CA VAL A 678 -25.84 25.39 0.53
C VAL A 678 -27.06 25.39 -0.38
N GLY A 679 -27.79 26.50 -0.50
CA GLY A 679 -28.94 26.63 -1.39
C GLY A 679 -28.55 26.60 -2.87
N THR A 680 -27.28 26.82 -3.20
CA THR A 680 -26.78 26.72 -4.59
C THR A 680 -26.45 25.30 -5.02
N CYS A 681 -26.50 24.34 -4.11
CA CYS A 681 -26.18 22.94 -4.37
C CYS A 681 -27.39 22.21 -4.97
N ASP A 682 -27.20 21.52 -6.10
CA ASP A 682 -28.22 20.61 -6.65
C ASP A 682 -28.25 19.29 -5.87
N TYR A 683 -27.06 18.83 -5.48
CA TYR A 683 -26.86 17.62 -4.69
C TYR A 683 -25.93 17.90 -3.52
N LEU A 684 -26.15 17.19 -2.41
CA LEU A 684 -25.34 17.27 -1.21
C LEU A 684 -25.00 15.87 -0.71
N VAL A 685 -23.73 15.65 -0.38
CA VAL A 685 -23.31 14.44 0.33
C VAL A 685 -23.31 14.70 1.83
N ASP A 686 -24.08 13.89 2.55
CA ASP A 686 -24.29 14.02 4.00
C ASP A 686 -24.08 12.67 4.71
N LEU A 687 -23.44 12.70 5.88
CA LEU A 687 -23.42 11.56 6.80
C LEU A 687 -24.34 11.83 7.97
N ASP A 688 -25.48 11.14 7.99
CA ASP A 688 -26.44 11.24 9.07
C ASP A 688 -26.14 10.21 10.16
N LEU A 689 -25.81 10.70 11.36
CA LEU A 689 -25.51 9.89 12.54
C LEU A 689 -26.54 10.19 13.64
N PRO A 690 -27.75 9.60 13.59
CA PRO A 690 -28.85 9.94 14.51
C PRO A 690 -28.47 9.82 15.97
N HIS A 691 -27.59 8.87 16.30
CA HIS A 691 -27.17 8.57 17.66
C HIS A 691 -26.36 9.68 18.33
N ARG A 692 -25.66 10.51 17.53
CA ARG A 692 -24.85 11.62 18.04
C ARG A 692 -25.71 12.82 18.44
N SER A 693 -26.80 13.05 17.72
CA SER A 693 -27.76 14.14 18.00
C SER A 693 -28.45 14.00 19.36
N LEU A 694 -28.49 12.80 19.92
CA LEU A 694 -29.01 12.54 21.28
C LEU A 694 -28.03 12.98 22.37
N ALA A 695 -26.75 13.19 22.05
CA ALA A 695 -25.68 13.45 23.00
C ALA A 695 -25.16 14.89 22.95
N SER A 696 -25.33 15.59 21.83
CA SER A 696 -24.85 16.97 21.63
C SER A 696 -25.83 17.78 20.79
N ASN A 697 -25.90 19.09 21.06
CA ASN A 697 -26.68 20.03 20.22
C ASN A 697 -26.14 20.04 18.79
N GLU A 698 -27.05 20.17 17.83
CA GLU A 698 -26.69 20.26 16.41
C GLU A 698 -25.89 21.55 16.15
N SER A 699 -24.80 21.40 15.40
CA SER A 699 -24.01 22.53 14.93
C SER A 699 -24.79 23.35 13.90
N ARG A 700 -24.55 24.66 13.88
CA ARG A 700 -25.10 25.56 12.86
C ARG A 700 -24.61 25.20 11.45
N TYR A 701 -23.38 24.73 11.31
CA TYR A 701 -22.72 24.45 10.03
C TYR A 701 -22.78 22.96 9.63
N GLU A 702 -23.18 22.07 10.54
CA GLU A 702 -23.31 20.64 10.27
C GLU A 702 -24.68 20.09 10.68
N PRO A 703 -25.78 20.67 10.19
CA PRO A 703 -27.09 20.15 10.50
C PRO A 703 -27.31 18.76 9.85
N ARG A 704 -28.39 18.09 10.27
CA ARG A 704 -28.76 16.78 9.74
C ARG A 704 -29.56 16.93 8.43
N TYR A 705 -28.88 17.31 7.36
CA TYR A 705 -29.50 17.55 6.05
C TYR A 705 -30.38 16.39 5.59
N ALA A 706 -29.98 15.15 5.83
CA ALA A 706 -30.78 13.97 5.47
C ALA A 706 -32.16 13.88 6.16
N THR A 707 -32.39 14.64 7.23
CA THR A 707 -33.68 14.70 7.95
C THR A 707 -34.57 15.86 7.51
N MET A 708 -34.04 16.82 6.75
CA MET A 708 -34.74 18.01 6.26
C MET A 708 -35.55 17.67 5.00
N ALA A 709 -36.60 16.86 5.18
CA ALA A 709 -37.41 16.33 4.08
C ALA A 709 -38.16 17.39 3.27
N ASP A 710 -38.28 18.62 3.77
CA ASP A 710 -38.89 19.74 3.05
C ASP A 710 -37.94 20.32 1.99
N GLU A 711 -36.63 20.24 2.21
CA GLU A 711 -35.58 20.80 1.35
C GLU A 711 -34.88 19.72 0.51
N TRP A 712 -34.68 18.53 1.08
CA TRP A 712 -33.81 17.48 0.52
C TRP A 712 -34.53 16.15 0.31
N ASP A 713 -34.40 15.59 -0.89
CA ASP A 713 -34.78 14.21 -1.20
C ASP A 713 -33.58 13.28 -1.00
N ARG A 714 -33.78 12.16 -0.28
CA ARG A 714 -32.76 11.11 -0.13
C ARG A 714 -32.72 10.24 -1.39
N VAL A 715 -31.78 10.51 -2.30
CA VAL A 715 -31.63 9.77 -3.57
C VAL A 715 -31.06 8.37 -3.32
N PHE A 716 -30.00 8.30 -2.55
CA PHE A 716 -29.36 7.04 -2.17
C PHE A 716 -28.70 7.18 -0.81
N CYS A 717 -28.79 6.15 0.04
CA CYS A 717 -28.09 6.12 1.32
C CYS A 717 -27.51 4.73 1.57
N GLY A 718 -26.24 4.69 1.95
CA GLY A 718 -25.52 3.49 2.35
C GLY A 718 -25.25 3.46 3.85
N ALA A 719 -25.20 2.27 4.44
CA ALA A 719 -24.89 2.11 5.85
C ALA A 719 -23.43 2.42 6.15
N PHE A 720 -23.18 3.24 7.16
CA PHE A 720 -21.84 3.67 7.58
C PHE A 720 -21.64 3.48 9.08
N LEU A 721 -20.57 2.81 9.52
CA LEU A 721 -20.41 2.46 10.93
C LEU A 721 -20.06 3.68 11.80
N ASP A 722 -20.88 3.96 12.81
CA ASP A 722 -20.54 4.93 13.86
C ASP A 722 -19.64 4.25 14.91
N ALA A 723 -18.33 4.32 14.67
CA ALA A 723 -17.34 3.70 15.56
C ALA A 723 -17.37 4.26 16.99
N GLU A 724 -17.79 5.51 17.17
CA GLU A 724 -17.80 6.20 18.46
C GLU A 724 -18.95 5.69 19.35
N PHE A 725 -20.15 5.62 18.80
CA PHE A 725 -21.35 5.14 19.51
C PHE A 725 -21.49 3.62 19.53
N SER A 726 -20.68 2.89 18.76
CA SER A 726 -20.63 1.43 18.78
C SER A 726 -19.93 0.83 20.03
N ARG A 727 -19.86 1.58 21.14
CA ARG A 727 -19.26 1.14 22.41
C ARG A 727 -20.33 0.43 23.27
N PRO A 728 -19.98 -0.64 24.00
CA PRO A 728 -20.96 -1.34 24.82
C PRO A 728 -21.38 -0.49 26.03
N ALA A 729 -22.67 -0.47 26.33
CA ALA A 729 -23.19 0.09 27.58
C ALA A 729 -22.61 -0.70 28.77
N VAL A 730 -22.03 0.03 29.72
CA VAL A 730 -21.41 -0.53 30.92
C VAL A 730 -22.39 -0.37 32.08
N ASP A 731 -22.89 -1.48 32.65
CA ASP A 731 -23.69 -1.43 33.88
C ASP A 731 -22.73 -1.38 35.08
N PRO A 732 -22.85 -0.40 36.00
CA PRO A 732 -22.05 -0.32 37.22
C PRO A 732 -22.08 -1.60 38.08
N ARG A 733 -23.17 -2.38 37.99
CA ARG A 733 -23.37 -3.63 38.75
C ARG A 733 -22.62 -4.82 38.15
N ASP A 734 -22.07 -4.67 36.95
CA ASP A 734 -21.33 -5.75 36.31
C ASP A 734 -20.00 -6.05 37.01
N SER A 735 -19.72 -7.35 37.16
CA SER A 735 -18.39 -7.80 37.52
C SER A 735 -17.33 -7.25 36.56
N TRP A 736 -16.09 -7.07 37.03
CA TRP A 736 -14.99 -6.61 36.17
C TRP A 736 -14.79 -7.55 34.96
N VAL A 737 -14.90 -8.87 35.16
CA VAL A 737 -14.75 -9.87 34.11
C VAL A 737 -15.82 -9.72 33.02
N SER A 738 -17.08 -9.55 33.41
CA SER A 738 -18.17 -9.33 32.44
C SER A 738 -18.02 -8.02 31.69
N ARG A 739 -17.56 -6.94 32.36
CA ARG A 739 -17.27 -5.66 31.68
C ARG A 739 -16.16 -5.78 30.65
N VAL A 740 -15.06 -6.44 31.00
CA VAL A 740 -13.94 -6.67 30.07
C VAL A 740 -14.40 -7.56 28.91
N GLY A 741 -15.12 -8.65 29.20
CA GLY A 741 -15.66 -9.55 28.18
C GLY A 741 -16.55 -8.83 27.15
N ARG A 742 -17.49 -7.98 27.62
CA ARG A 742 -18.34 -7.18 26.72
C ARG A 742 -17.55 -6.16 25.91
N LYS A 743 -16.58 -5.46 26.52
CA LYS A 743 -15.69 -4.53 25.80
C LYS A 743 -14.88 -5.22 24.71
N VAL A 744 -14.33 -6.40 24.99
CA VAL A 744 -13.58 -7.17 23.99
C VAL A 744 -14.50 -7.62 22.86
N ALA A 745 -15.66 -8.21 23.18
CA ALA A 745 -16.61 -8.68 22.17
C ALA A 745 -17.08 -7.55 21.23
N ALA A 746 -17.50 -6.40 21.80
CA ALA A 746 -17.90 -5.23 21.01
C ALA A 746 -16.75 -4.68 20.16
N THR A 747 -15.52 -4.67 20.69
CA THR A 747 -14.34 -4.23 19.94
C THR A 747 -14.02 -5.17 18.79
N MET A 748 -14.20 -6.49 18.97
CA MET A 748 -14.04 -7.46 17.88
C MET A 748 -15.07 -7.23 16.76
N HIS A 749 -16.33 -6.96 17.09
CA HIS A 749 -17.37 -6.63 16.10
C HIS A 749 -17.12 -5.33 15.33
N ARG A 750 -16.54 -4.31 15.98
CA ARG A 750 -16.15 -3.07 15.29
C ARG A 750 -14.93 -3.28 14.39
N ALA A 751 -13.94 -4.04 14.87
CA ALA A 751 -12.66 -4.20 14.19
C ALA A 751 -12.72 -5.20 13.03
N PHE A 752 -13.51 -6.27 13.17
CA PHE A 752 -13.58 -7.39 12.23
C PHE A 752 -15.02 -7.60 11.75
N TRP A 753 -15.18 -8.07 10.52
CA TRP A 753 -16.48 -8.54 10.03
C TRP A 753 -16.85 -9.84 10.76
N LEU A 754 -17.89 -9.80 11.58
CA LEU A 754 -18.41 -10.96 12.29
C LEU A 754 -19.89 -11.15 11.95
N PRO A 755 -20.40 -12.39 11.89
CA PRO A 755 -21.82 -12.64 11.69
C PRO A 755 -22.68 -11.95 12.76
N LYS A 756 -23.84 -11.44 12.38
CA LYS A 756 -24.77 -10.78 13.32
C LYS A 756 -25.20 -11.67 14.49
N SER A 757 -25.18 -13.00 14.30
CA SER A 757 -25.49 -13.98 15.35
C SER A 757 -24.38 -14.11 16.42
N TRP A 758 -23.18 -13.58 16.17
CA TRP A 758 -22.09 -13.64 17.12
C TRP A 758 -22.36 -12.68 18.30
N PRO A 759 -22.23 -13.14 19.56
CA PRO A 759 -22.63 -12.36 20.71
C PRO A 759 -21.81 -11.07 20.88
N GLY A 760 -22.41 -10.06 21.51
CA GLY A 760 -21.74 -8.80 21.83
C GLY A 760 -21.60 -7.84 20.67
N ASN A 761 -22.42 -7.98 19.62
CA ASN A 761 -22.54 -6.97 18.58
C ASN A 761 -23.23 -5.73 19.15
N THR A 762 -22.49 -4.63 19.23
CA THR A 762 -23.02 -3.31 19.61
C THR A 762 -22.78 -2.29 18.51
N ASN A 763 -22.56 -2.75 17.27
CA ASN A 763 -22.33 -1.88 16.15
C ASN A 763 -23.60 -1.10 15.83
N VAL A 764 -23.42 0.21 15.68
CA VAL A 764 -24.46 1.16 15.36
C VAL A 764 -24.07 1.84 14.06
N TYR A 765 -25.02 2.01 13.16
CA TYR A 765 -24.79 2.52 11.81
C TYR A 765 -25.57 3.82 11.61
N GLY A 766 -24.95 4.77 10.91
CA GLY A 766 -25.63 5.91 10.30
C GLY A 766 -25.80 5.71 8.80
N ASP A 767 -26.34 6.74 8.15
CA ASP A 767 -26.63 6.73 6.72
C ASP A 767 -25.73 7.74 6.00
N TYR A 768 -24.87 7.25 5.10
CA TYR A 768 -24.07 8.09 4.20
C TYR A 768 -24.87 8.29 2.91
N CYS A 769 -25.38 9.50 2.72
CA CYS A 769 -26.43 9.82 1.77
C CYS A 769 -25.97 10.75 0.65
N LEU A 770 -26.51 10.51 -0.54
CA LEU A 770 -26.67 11.48 -1.60
C LEU A 770 -28.06 12.11 -1.48
N LEU A 771 -28.08 13.41 -1.25
CA LEU A 771 -29.29 14.22 -1.14
C LEU A 771 -29.45 15.05 -2.40
N ARG A 772 -30.67 15.22 -2.88
CA ARG A 772 -31.04 16.12 -3.97
C ARG A 772 -31.86 17.27 -3.44
N ASN A 773 -31.51 18.48 -3.84
CA ASN A 773 -32.26 19.68 -3.51
C ASN A 773 -33.59 19.69 -4.27
N ARG A 774 -34.70 19.88 -3.55
CA ARG A 774 -36.05 19.94 -4.13
C ARG A 774 -36.33 21.17 -4.97
N GLU A 775 -35.62 22.27 -4.68
CA GLU A 775 -35.72 23.52 -5.42
C GLU A 775 -34.81 23.55 -6.65
N SER A 776 -33.95 22.55 -6.83
CA SER A 776 -33.10 22.43 -8.01
C SER A 776 -33.95 22.30 -9.28
N SER A 777 -33.50 22.95 -10.36
CA SER A 777 -34.08 22.78 -11.71
C SER A 777 -33.95 21.34 -12.24
N LEU A 778 -33.11 20.52 -11.60
CA LEU A 778 -32.88 19.12 -11.93
C LEU A 778 -33.82 18.16 -11.16
N ALA A 779 -34.67 18.69 -10.27
CA ALA A 779 -35.66 17.91 -9.55
C ALA A 779 -36.70 17.33 -10.54
N PRO A 780 -37.16 16.08 -10.33
CA PRO A 780 -38.16 15.47 -11.19
C PRO A 780 -39.44 16.32 -11.18
N THR A 781 -40.01 16.54 -12.36
CA THR A 781 -41.31 17.19 -12.48
C THR A 781 -42.33 16.41 -11.67
N LYS A 782 -43.01 17.08 -10.71
CA LYS A 782 -44.13 16.47 -10.00
C LYS A 782 -45.13 16.02 -11.06
N ALA A 783 -45.26 14.72 -11.26
CA ALA A 783 -46.42 14.17 -11.96
C ALA A 783 -47.63 14.71 -11.21
N SER A 784 -48.43 15.54 -11.88
CA SER A 784 -49.69 16.02 -11.37
C SER A 784 -50.57 14.79 -11.12
N ASN A 785 -50.58 14.29 -9.89
CA ASN A 785 -51.58 13.36 -9.38
C ASN A 785 -52.91 14.10 -9.19
N GLU A 786 -53.39 14.72 -10.27
CA GLU A 786 -54.78 15.11 -10.48
C GLU A 786 -55.25 14.39 -11.76
N ALA A 787 -55.62 13.12 -11.59
CA ALA A 787 -56.54 12.41 -12.47
C ALA A 787 -57.20 11.27 -11.68
#